data_AF-A0A662CUW0-F1
#
_entry.id   AF-A0A662CUW0-F1
#
_cell.length_a   1.000
_cell.length_b   1.000
_cell.length_c   1.000
_cell.angle_alpha   90.00
_cell.angle_beta   90.00
_cell.angle_gamma   90.00
#
_symmetry.space_group_name_H-M   'P 1'
#
loop_
_entity.id
_entity.type
_entity.pdbx_description
1 polymer ?
#
loop_
_entity_poly.entity_id
_entity_poly.type
_entity_poly.pdbx_seq_one_letter_code
_entity_poly.pdbx_strand_id
1 'polypeptide(L)'
;MKKIPFLISLFFLVLSATSCFSPKSTDILILSPHPDDETLCCGGTIAKAISEKKSIRVVFLTNGDAYTLDKKERDSYYIALGKERQREAQRAVEKLGLRKKDLIFLSYPDAGLSPIWKEDYNLNYRSEHTQVSFSPYPLTFARAREGYNKKNLLLDLRDILKKYKPKKIYTPHPLDNHPDHNATSKFLYLALDELRAEKEKWIDSMEIFYYLVHRPEGICVCPQFDHKEDIKDYKIKKELALKAYVNQKEVIQELGQENRMLVKGDKEGFWNVDRLSSSEYLSPKLFQKEWEIVGKFMLKEGYNVNLGVVADVTKNISCFANRLLRDERIYSDDPKVVTQLVLSQVRGMNDADVIPVVKHFPGLGQSHEKDPHLWLPKIFVSKQELERTLLPYRELIKSDERFWVMVDHAVYPFLDERPASFSYKIVSELLRKELGFEGIIIVDELNAMGGPRHYAALMGVKPPYIGDILTMTFEAGVDLGLVYCRPQEAEKVVLQILSAVEKAVKQGKLKEEDIDDSVQRILEEKEDLFGLPLVHLLPEMSLREKIAQKLIFDAWTEEEIEIYKRFGLGGVHIRKSQFADKLKQGVKIPMFIVGQQEGGWIEERGLKRRIHNKSADIVGREFEHLVFREKKRRPSLERKWLPSFYPAQCRVLCLAAHPDDEDAEALLYLKEKFGCQTYLLLFTRGEGGENRVNPSLYKDLGFLRTEEVERSASILGVKKVCYLGKPDFEYTTSLKQVGKEWDKRDTLRRLVYFYRLIRPHIIITKHNKSELSAQHRAVAILSEEAFDLAGNPKSFAQQLESGVSVWQPLKLFHRTYEDKYDVLLNPHQKVPLRNKTYQEIALEALSQHRSQGFGKWVLEKYKDIEQNIRYSLIKSKGVSESKPRTMVVRDKDFLSLNELAEIHKEERKLIERKFLPSGVIGINIFPNRIGLLEENNNT
;
A
#
# COMPACT_ATOMS: atom_id res chain seq x y z
N MET A 1 76.76 27.90 8.03
CA MET A 1 75.60 28.01 7.11
C MET A 1 75.17 26.64 6.53
N LYS A 2 74.88 25.63 7.36
CA LYS A 2 74.40 24.30 6.90
C LYS A 2 73.29 23.72 7.80
N LYS A 3 72.37 24.57 8.29
CA LYS A 3 71.19 24.13 9.07
C LYS A 3 69.86 24.69 8.59
N ILE A 4 69.85 25.45 7.50
CA ILE A 4 68.63 26.06 6.95
C ILE A 4 67.81 25.07 6.11
N PRO A 5 68.40 24.18 5.26
CA PRO A 5 67.58 23.28 4.45
C PRO A 5 66.89 22.19 5.27
N PHE A 6 67.52 21.72 6.36
CA PHE A 6 66.96 20.68 7.22
C PHE A 6 65.81 21.20 8.10
N LEU A 7 65.91 22.45 8.58
CA LEU A 7 64.84 23.12 9.30
C LEU A 7 63.65 23.44 8.38
N ILE A 8 63.87 23.81 7.12
CA ILE A 8 62.79 24.04 6.16
C ILE A 8 62.08 22.73 5.80
N SER A 9 62.81 21.63 5.57
CA SER A 9 62.18 20.33 5.35
C SER A 9 61.41 19.82 6.58
N LEU A 10 61.93 20.03 7.80
CA LEU A 10 61.20 19.67 9.02
C LEU A 10 59.97 20.57 9.23
N PHE A 11 60.06 21.85 8.87
CA PHE A 11 58.93 22.80 8.92
C PHE A 11 57.84 22.45 7.90
N PHE A 12 58.20 21.99 6.69
CA PHE A 12 57.25 21.46 5.70
C PHE A 12 56.69 20.08 6.07
N LEU A 13 57.46 19.22 6.74
CA LEU A 13 56.95 17.94 7.26
C LEU A 13 55.97 18.16 8.44
N VAL A 14 56.24 19.14 9.29
CA VAL A 14 55.34 19.54 10.38
C VAL A 14 54.11 20.29 9.85
N LEU A 15 54.23 21.15 8.82
CA LEU A 15 53.07 21.81 8.18
C LEU A 15 52.22 20.86 7.33
N SER A 16 52.80 19.80 6.75
CA SER A 16 52.01 18.75 6.09
C SER A 16 51.35 17.81 7.10
N ALA A 17 51.98 17.56 8.26
CA ALA A 17 51.39 16.80 9.38
C ALA A 17 50.39 17.62 10.22
N THR A 18 50.41 18.96 10.13
CA THR A 18 49.48 19.89 10.78
C THR A 18 48.59 20.61 9.76
N SER A 19 48.37 19.99 8.60
CA SER A 19 47.10 20.15 7.88
C SER A 19 46.00 19.60 8.80
N CYS A 20 45.59 20.45 9.73
CA CYS A 20 44.60 20.18 10.75
C CYS A 20 43.45 19.45 10.07
N PHE A 21 43.27 18.21 10.48
CA PHE A 21 42.11 17.39 10.19
C PHE A 21 40.87 18.23 10.51
N SER A 22 40.37 18.99 9.52
CA SER A 22 38.99 19.43 9.54
C SER A 22 38.21 18.12 9.60
N PRO A 23 37.50 17.82 10.69
CA PRO A 23 36.84 16.53 10.81
C PRO A 23 35.92 16.40 9.60
N LYS A 24 36.21 15.40 8.75
CA LYS A 24 35.47 15.21 7.51
C LYS A 24 33.98 15.15 7.84
N SER A 25 33.20 16.00 7.19
CA SER A 25 31.74 15.99 7.33
C SER A 25 31.25 14.56 7.14
N THR A 26 30.37 14.13 8.02
CA THR A 26 29.77 12.82 7.99
C THR A 26 28.52 12.89 7.12
N ASP A 27 28.35 11.97 6.18
CA ASP A 27 27.14 11.96 5.37
C ASP A 27 25.95 11.49 6.20
N ILE A 28 26.15 10.49 7.06
CA ILE A 28 25.09 9.91 7.91
C ILE A 28 25.56 9.68 9.35
N LEU A 29 24.85 10.25 10.31
CA LEU A 29 24.97 9.95 11.73
C LEU A 29 23.75 9.13 12.17
N ILE A 30 23.97 8.04 12.90
CA ILE A 30 22.90 7.21 13.46
C ILE A 30 23.00 7.30 14.97
N LEU A 31 21.94 7.78 15.62
CA LEU A 31 21.81 7.74 17.07
C LEU A 31 21.08 6.45 17.44
N SER A 32 21.74 5.59 18.19
CA SER A 32 21.29 4.28 18.65
C SER A 32 21.14 4.35 20.18
N PRO A 33 19.91 4.36 20.73
CA PRO A 33 19.72 4.35 22.18
C PRO A 33 20.46 3.20 22.84
N HIS A 34 20.32 1.99 22.29
CA HIS A 34 20.97 0.78 22.78
C HIS A 34 21.84 0.12 21.71
N PRO A 35 22.78 -0.78 22.12
CA PRO A 35 23.58 -1.58 21.20
C PRO A 35 22.79 -2.71 20.54
N ASP A 36 22.22 -2.43 19.35
CA ASP A 36 21.53 -3.33 18.43
C ASP A 36 20.58 -2.52 17.53
N ASP A 37 19.95 -1.47 18.06
CA ASP A 37 19.00 -0.59 17.38
C ASP A 37 19.50 -0.10 16.00
N GLU A 38 20.77 0.27 15.88
CA GLU A 38 21.41 0.69 14.64
C GLU A 38 21.37 -0.40 13.58
N THR A 39 21.57 -1.66 14.00
CA THR A 39 21.63 -2.79 13.10
C THR A 39 20.22 -3.35 12.86
N LEU A 40 19.30 -3.23 13.84
CA LEU A 40 17.88 -3.58 13.73
C LEU A 40 17.17 -2.66 12.73
N CYS A 41 17.30 -1.35 12.91
CA CYS A 41 16.51 -0.35 12.18
C CYS A 41 17.26 0.27 11.02
N CYS A 42 18.57 0.46 11.15
CA CYS A 42 19.38 1.14 10.15
C CYS A 42 20.37 0.22 9.44
N GLY A 43 20.38 -1.09 9.70
CA GLY A 43 21.33 -2.04 9.09
C GLY A 43 21.30 -2.03 7.56
N GLY A 44 20.09 -1.91 6.99
CA GLY A 44 19.91 -1.59 5.58
C GLY A 44 20.59 -0.27 5.24
N THR A 45 20.12 0.87 5.75
CA THR A 45 20.70 2.21 5.52
C THR A 45 22.24 2.26 5.58
N ILE A 46 22.84 1.63 6.61
CA ILE A 46 24.29 1.53 6.79
C ILE A 46 24.95 0.87 5.57
N ALA A 47 24.40 -0.26 5.11
CA ALA A 47 24.96 -1.00 3.99
C ALA A 47 25.00 -0.19 2.67
N LYS A 48 24.04 0.70 2.34
CA LYS A 48 24.06 1.38 1.00
C LYS A 48 24.85 2.61 1.12
N ALA A 49 24.80 3.27 2.26
CA ALA A 49 25.69 4.37 2.49
C ALA A 49 27.16 3.91 2.38
N ILE A 50 27.53 2.76 2.95
CA ILE A 50 28.87 2.16 2.74
C ILE A 50 29.10 1.87 1.27
N SER A 51 28.12 1.26 0.61
CA SER A 51 28.22 0.96 -0.80
C SER A 51 28.45 2.25 -1.62
N GLU A 52 27.73 3.33 -1.33
CA GLU A 52 27.83 4.64 -1.96
C GLU A 52 29.08 5.42 -1.49
N LYS A 53 29.98 4.76 -0.74
CA LYS A 53 31.22 5.33 -0.18
C LYS A 53 30.97 6.55 0.72
N LYS A 54 29.78 6.63 1.32
CA LYS A 54 29.41 7.68 2.27
C LYS A 54 30.08 7.47 3.61
N SER A 55 30.44 8.56 4.28
CA SER A 55 30.96 8.51 5.65
C SER A 55 29.81 8.31 6.63
N ILE A 56 29.88 7.26 7.44
CA ILE A 56 28.86 6.92 8.43
C ILE A 56 29.46 6.93 9.83
N ARG A 57 28.69 7.41 10.79
CA ARG A 57 28.98 7.31 12.21
C ARG A 57 27.78 6.73 12.94
N VAL A 58 28.02 5.77 13.83
CA VAL A 58 27.01 5.28 14.76
C VAL A 58 27.36 5.75 16.16
N VAL A 59 26.41 6.37 16.82
CA VAL A 59 26.51 6.87 18.20
C VAL A 59 25.58 6.02 19.06
N PHE A 60 26.17 5.20 19.92
CA PHE A 60 25.45 4.46 20.93
C PHE A 60 25.32 5.34 22.17
N LEU A 61 24.09 5.64 22.58
CA LEU A 61 23.86 6.47 23.75
C LEU A 61 24.11 5.68 25.03
N THR A 62 23.65 4.43 25.08
CA THR A 62 23.86 3.50 26.20
C THR A 62 24.70 2.28 25.83
N ASN A 63 25.08 1.48 26.83
CA ASN A 63 25.81 0.22 26.63
C ASN A 63 24.93 -1.03 26.74
N GLY A 64 23.61 -0.87 26.89
CA GLY A 64 22.72 -2.00 27.08
C GLY A 64 22.97 -2.75 28.40
N ASP A 65 23.45 -2.07 29.44
CA ASP A 65 23.90 -2.64 30.70
C ASP A 65 22.77 -2.87 31.73
N ALA A 66 21.50 -2.84 31.32
CA ALA A 66 20.35 -3.04 32.21
C ALA A 66 19.61 -4.39 32.05
N TYR A 67 19.63 -4.99 30.85
CA TYR A 67 18.70 -6.09 30.52
C TYR A 67 19.33 -7.49 30.64
N THR A 68 18.82 -8.31 31.56
CA THR A 68 19.18 -9.74 31.75
C THR A 68 17.94 -10.62 31.80
N LEU A 69 18.08 -11.90 31.41
CA LEU A 69 17.00 -12.89 31.54
C LEU A 69 16.88 -13.47 32.97
N ASP A 70 17.87 -13.25 33.84
CA ASP A 70 17.93 -13.76 35.21
C ASP A 70 18.08 -12.62 36.24
N LYS A 71 17.17 -12.57 37.23
CA LYS A 71 16.99 -11.45 38.18
C LYS A 71 17.91 -11.48 39.43
N LYS A 72 18.97 -12.29 39.46
CA LYS A 72 19.84 -12.46 40.66
C LYS A 72 21.34 -12.27 40.35
N GLU A 73 21.69 -11.14 39.75
CA GLU A 73 23.06 -10.84 39.31
C GLU A 73 23.67 -9.70 40.16
N ARG A 74 24.99 -9.73 40.41
CA ARG A 74 25.72 -8.68 41.17
C ARG A 74 26.05 -7.49 40.26
N ASP A 75 26.21 -6.28 40.80
CA ASP A 75 26.51 -5.03 40.04
C ASP A 75 27.68 -5.18 39.03
N SER A 76 28.71 -5.96 39.39
CA SER A 76 29.86 -6.25 38.50
C SER A 76 29.46 -6.95 37.20
N TYR A 77 28.36 -7.68 37.19
CA TYR A 77 27.83 -8.38 36.03
C TYR A 77 27.30 -7.40 34.98
N TYR A 78 26.48 -6.43 35.36
CA TYR A 78 25.93 -5.43 34.41
C TYR A 78 27.03 -4.63 33.72
N ILE A 79 28.10 -4.29 34.45
CA ILE A 79 29.30 -3.67 33.88
C ILE A 79 30.00 -4.62 32.89
N ALA A 80 30.09 -5.92 33.19
CA ALA A 80 30.65 -6.91 32.27
C ALA A 80 29.77 -7.11 31.02
N LEU A 81 28.44 -7.12 31.19
CA LEU A 81 27.46 -7.24 30.12
C LEU A 81 27.56 -6.06 29.15
N GLY A 82 27.60 -4.82 29.65
CA GLY A 82 27.79 -3.65 28.80
C GLY A 82 29.10 -3.72 28.00
N LYS A 83 30.20 -4.22 28.59
CA LYS A 83 31.47 -4.42 27.86
C LYS A 83 31.32 -5.44 26.74
N GLU A 84 30.55 -6.51 26.96
CA GLU A 84 30.32 -7.52 25.92
C GLU A 84 29.39 -6.99 24.82
N ARG A 85 28.31 -6.27 25.16
CA ARG A 85 27.41 -5.64 24.19
C ARG A 85 28.11 -4.59 23.31
N GLN A 86 29.07 -3.83 23.86
CA GLN A 86 29.94 -2.98 23.03
C GLN A 86 30.75 -3.79 21.99
N ARG A 87 31.28 -4.97 22.37
CA ARG A 87 32.00 -5.86 21.45
C ARG A 87 31.07 -6.52 20.44
N GLU A 88 29.84 -6.85 20.83
CA GLU A 88 28.82 -7.40 19.94
C GLU A 88 28.38 -6.39 18.89
N ALA A 89 28.06 -5.16 19.31
CA ALA A 89 27.72 -4.07 18.39
C ALA A 89 28.87 -3.78 17.41
N GLN A 90 30.12 -3.74 17.90
CA GLN A 90 31.30 -3.64 17.03
C GLN A 90 31.36 -4.75 15.98
N ARG A 91 31.22 -6.02 16.41
CA ARG A 91 31.22 -7.17 15.48
C ARG A 91 30.06 -7.12 14.49
N ALA A 92 28.89 -6.65 14.91
CA ALA A 92 27.69 -6.58 14.08
C ALA A 92 27.85 -5.55 12.95
N VAL A 93 28.28 -4.33 13.27
CA VAL A 93 28.47 -3.27 12.27
C VAL A 93 29.75 -3.45 11.43
N GLU A 94 30.76 -4.16 11.94
CA GLU A 94 31.90 -4.61 11.13
C GLU A 94 31.46 -5.53 9.98
N LYS A 95 30.49 -6.41 10.22
CA LYS A 95 29.90 -7.23 9.15
C LYS A 95 29.14 -6.40 8.11
N LEU A 96 28.65 -5.22 8.49
CA LEU A 96 28.04 -4.27 7.56
C LEU A 96 29.08 -3.48 6.75
N GLY A 97 30.35 -3.53 7.13
CA GLY A 97 31.45 -2.82 6.47
C GLY A 97 31.92 -1.54 7.18
N LEU A 98 31.45 -1.25 8.40
CA LEU A 98 32.00 -0.17 9.23
C LEU A 98 33.25 -0.61 9.97
N ARG A 99 34.11 0.32 10.36
CA ARG A 99 35.30 0.04 11.20
C ARG A 99 35.03 0.50 12.62
N LYS A 100 35.77 -0.03 13.60
CA LYS A 100 35.69 0.40 15.01
C LYS A 100 35.76 1.92 15.19
N LYS A 101 36.60 2.59 14.41
CA LYS A 101 36.75 4.05 14.47
C LYS A 101 35.51 4.83 14.02
N ASP A 102 34.57 4.18 13.33
CA ASP A 102 33.33 4.78 12.83
C ASP A 102 32.20 4.70 13.89
N LEU A 103 32.46 4.07 15.04
CA LEU A 103 31.53 3.91 16.15
C LEU A 103 31.92 4.82 17.32
N ILE A 104 30.92 5.33 18.01
CA ILE A 104 31.05 6.21 19.17
C ILE A 104 30.14 5.68 20.26
N PHE A 105 30.71 5.32 21.40
CA PHE A 105 29.95 4.91 22.59
C PHE A 105 29.95 6.07 23.57
N LEU A 106 28.79 6.70 23.77
CA LEU A 106 28.63 7.73 24.80
C LEU A 106 28.70 7.11 26.20
N SER A 107 28.21 5.88 26.35
CA SER A 107 28.25 5.12 27.60
C SER A 107 27.46 5.74 28.74
N TYR A 108 26.29 6.31 28.46
CA TYR A 108 25.28 6.62 29.48
C TYR A 108 24.57 5.33 29.92
N PRO A 109 23.94 5.30 31.10
CA PRO A 109 23.37 4.07 31.63
C PRO A 109 22.09 3.69 30.86
N ASP A 110 21.98 2.40 30.53
CA ASP A 110 20.76 1.80 30.00
C ASP A 110 19.60 1.93 31.03
N ALA A 111 18.37 2.12 30.52
CA ALA A 111 17.19 2.58 31.24
C ALA A 111 17.32 3.96 31.95
N GLY A 112 18.42 4.68 31.73
CA GLY A 112 18.76 5.91 32.44
C GLY A 112 18.57 7.19 31.63
N LEU A 113 18.32 7.12 30.32
CA LEU A 113 18.20 8.34 29.50
C LEU A 113 16.94 9.14 29.84
N SER A 114 15.79 8.47 30.02
CA SER A 114 14.57 9.18 30.44
C SER A 114 14.64 9.77 31.84
N PRO A 115 15.17 9.07 32.87
CA PRO A 115 15.48 9.68 34.16
C PRO A 115 16.37 10.92 34.02
N ILE A 116 17.52 10.82 33.34
CA ILE A 116 18.43 11.95 33.13
C ILE A 116 17.72 13.12 32.42
N TRP A 117 16.79 12.86 31.50
CA TRP A 117 15.97 13.91 30.88
C TRP A 117 15.02 14.61 31.86
N LYS A 118 14.51 13.92 32.88
CA LYS A 118 13.60 14.48 33.88
C LYS A 118 14.33 15.20 35.01
N GLU A 119 15.56 14.78 35.30
CA GLU A 119 16.40 15.37 36.35
C GLU A 119 16.84 16.81 36.05
N ASP A 120 17.27 17.47 37.12
CA ASP A 120 17.92 18.78 37.09
C ASP A 120 19.16 18.78 36.21
N TYR A 121 19.41 19.91 35.56
CA TYR A 121 20.37 20.02 34.46
C TYR A 121 21.79 19.53 34.79
N ASN A 122 22.24 19.68 36.04
CA ASN A 122 23.58 19.30 36.51
C ASN A 122 23.60 18.10 37.47
N LEU A 123 22.44 17.52 37.81
CA LEU A 123 22.37 16.47 38.82
C LEU A 123 22.82 15.13 38.24
N ASN A 124 23.79 14.48 38.88
CA ASN A 124 24.26 13.16 38.47
C ASN A 124 23.25 12.08 38.87
N TYR A 125 22.66 11.44 37.86
CA TYR A 125 21.86 10.24 37.99
C TYR A 125 22.75 9.04 38.35
N ARG A 126 22.31 8.21 39.31
CA ARG A 126 22.96 6.95 39.67
C ARG A 126 22.16 5.80 39.08
N SER A 127 22.80 4.98 38.24
CA SER A 127 22.13 3.86 37.57
C SER A 127 21.58 2.86 38.58
N GLU A 128 20.32 2.46 38.40
CA GLU A 128 19.67 1.42 39.21
C GLU A 128 20.30 0.03 39.03
N HIS A 129 21.00 -0.21 37.92
CA HIS A 129 21.59 -1.52 37.60
C HIS A 129 23.08 -1.58 37.91
N THR A 130 23.87 -0.65 37.36
CA THR A 130 25.32 -0.66 37.59
C THR A 130 25.74 0.03 38.88
N GLN A 131 24.81 0.72 39.57
CA GLN A 131 25.02 1.35 40.88
C GLN A 131 26.13 2.42 40.89
N VAL A 132 26.51 2.93 39.71
CA VAL A 132 27.47 4.01 39.49
C VAL A 132 26.79 5.23 38.87
N SER A 133 27.38 6.41 39.08
CA SER A 133 26.88 7.69 38.55
C SER A 133 27.75 8.26 37.41
N PHE A 134 28.70 7.46 36.91
CA PHE A 134 29.58 7.80 35.80
C PHE A 134 30.01 6.52 35.07
N SER A 135 30.47 6.66 33.82
CA SER A 135 30.81 5.54 32.94
C SER A 135 32.02 4.74 33.43
N PRO A 136 31.86 3.44 33.77
CA PRO A 136 32.97 2.55 34.11
C PRO A 136 33.65 1.94 32.87
N TYR A 137 33.24 2.33 31.66
CA TYR A 137 33.65 1.68 30.41
C TYR A 137 34.89 2.34 29.80
N PRO A 138 35.93 1.57 29.43
CA PRO A 138 37.10 2.10 28.74
C PRO A 138 36.73 2.83 27.43
N LEU A 139 35.79 2.26 26.67
CA LEU A 139 35.23 2.85 25.46
C LEU A 139 34.08 3.79 25.82
N THR A 140 34.45 4.98 26.27
CA THR A 140 33.52 6.09 26.55
C THR A 140 33.98 7.30 25.75
N PHE A 141 33.03 8.00 25.13
CA PHE A 141 33.33 9.13 24.25
C PHE A 141 34.01 10.27 25.02
N ALA A 142 33.29 10.88 25.96
CA ALA A 142 33.80 12.00 26.74
C ALA A 142 33.16 12.09 28.14
N ARG A 143 32.10 12.90 28.30
CA ARG A 143 31.68 13.44 29.60
C ARG A 143 30.89 12.48 30.47
N ALA A 144 30.41 11.35 29.94
CA ALA A 144 29.84 10.30 30.78
C ALA A 144 30.81 9.79 31.85
N ARG A 145 32.14 9.94 31.68
CA ARG A 145 33.15 9.63 32.72
C ARG A 145 33.14 10.61 33.90
N GLU A 146 32.63 11.82 33.69
CA GLU A 146 32.56 12.89 34.69
C GLU A 146 31.22 12.87 35.44
N GLY A 147 30.20 12.25 34.86
CA GLY A 147 28.90 12.04 35.49
C GLY A 147 27.76 11.86 34.49
N TYR A 148 26.76 11.06 34.87
CA TYR A 148 25.53 10.85 34.13
C TYR A 148 24.52 11.97 34.43
N ASN A 149 24.59 13.09 33.72
CA ASN A 149 23.65 14.20 33.88
C ASN A 149 23.23 14.78 32.53
N LYS A 150 22.15 15.57 32.53
CA LYS A 150 21.56 16.17 31.33
C LYS A 150 22.56 17.04 30.57
N LYS A 151 23.31 17.89 31.29
CA LYS A 151 24.34 18.76 30.71
C LYS A 151 25.40 17.97 29.95
N ASN A 152 25.97 16.94 30.56
CA ASN A 152 27.06 16.16 29.98
C ASN A 152 26.60 15.43 28.71
N LEU A 153 25.40 14.83 28.74
CA LEU A 153 24.84 14.13 27.58
C LEU A 153 24.57 15.10 26.42
N LEU A 154 23.97 16.26 26.74
CA LEU A 154 23.70 17.30 25.76
C LEU A 154 25.00 17.81 25.11
N LEU A 155 26.03 18.09 25.92
CA LEU A 155 27.32 18.55 25.43
C LEU A 155 28.04 17.49 24.59
N ASP A 156 27.97 16.21 24.96
CA ASP A 156 28.54 15.12 24.16
C ASP A 156 27.86 15.01 22.79
N LEU A 157 26.53 15.11 22.72
CA LEU A 157 25.80 15.14 21.45
C LEU A 157 26.15 16.37 20.62
N ARG A 158 26.21 17.56 21.24
CA ARG A 158 26.60 18.80 20.55
C ARG A 158 28.01 18.73 19.99
N ASP A 159 28.96 18.17 20.71
CA ASP A 159 30.33 17.99 20.24
C ASP A 159 30.40 17.02 19.07
N ILE A 160 29.66 15.91 19.12
CA ILE A 160 29.55 14.99 17.99
C ILE A 160 28.96 15.70 16.78
N LEU A 161 27.86 16.43 16.95
CA LEU A 161 27.21 17.17 15.87
C LEU A 161 28.15 18.22 15.27
N LYS A 162 28.83 19.04 16.08
CA LYS A 162 29.79 20.05 15.62
C LYS A 162 31.02 19.43 14.96
N LYS A 163 31.53 18.33 15.51
CA LYS A 163 32.70 17.64 14.99
C LYS A 163 32.40 16.99 13.66
N TYR A 164 31.28 16.27 13.55
CA TYR A 164 30.99 15.46 12.37
C TYR A 164 30.10 16.15 11.35
N LYS A 165 29.42 17.25 11.70
CA LYS A 165 28.53 18.06 10.84
C LYS A 165 27.70 17.19 9.88
N PRO A 166 26.86 16.29 10.43
CA PRO A 166 26.19 15.31 9.61
C PRO A 166 25.23 15.93 8.61
N LYS A 167 25.14 15.38 7.40
CA LYS A 167 24.09 15.78 6.43
C LYS A 167 22.76 15.11 6.73
N LYS A 168 22.79 13.88 7.24
CA LYS A 168 21.61 13.11 7.63
C LYS A 168 21.77 12.54 9.03
N ILE A 169 20.72 12.60 9.84
CA ILE A 169 20.65 11.94 11.14
C ILE A 169 19.53 10.92 11.13
N TYR A 170 19.81 9.70 11.60
CA TYR A 170 18.79 8.70 11.92
C TYR A 170 18.67 8.60 13.44
N THR A 171 17.46 8.71 13.97
CA THR A 171 17.19 8.72 15.42
C THR A 171 15.85 8.03 15.71
N PRO A 172 15.59 7.51 16.92
CA PRO A 172 14.28 6.95 17.24
C PRO A 172 13.17 7.99 17.09
N HIS A 173 11.95 7.52 16.83
CA HIS A 173 10.79 8.39 16.78
C HIS A 173 10.45 8.92 18.18
N PRO A 174 10.02 10.20 18.33
CA PRO A 174 9.61 10.76 19.62
C PRO A 174 8.39 10.07 20.26
N LEU A 175 7.68 9.19 19.54
CA LEU A 175 6.54 8.43 20.05
C LEU A 175 6.87 6.96 20.33
N ASP A 176 8.13 6.54 20.16
CA ASP A 176 8.58 5.24 20.62
C ASP A 176 8.30 5.14 22.13
N ASN A 177 7.60 4.09 22.57
CA ASN A 177 7.19 3.98 23.99
C ASN A 177 8.35 3.64 24.90
N HIS A 178 9.50 3.23 24.36
CA HIS A 178 10.66 2.98 25.18
C HIS A 178 11.18 4.30 25.74
N PRO A 179 11.26 4.47 27.08
CA PRO A 179 11.63 5.74 27.70
C PRO A 179 12.95 6.30 27.16
N ASP A 180 13.94 5.44 26.95
CA ASP A 180 15.24 5.86 26.44
C ASP A 180 15.24 6.24 24.95
N HIS A 181 14.33 5.67 24.15
CA HIS A 181 14.19 6.03 22.74
C HIS A 181 13.55 7.42 22.62
N ASN A 182 12.49 7.64 23.38
CA ASN A 182 11.85 8.94 23.51
C ASN A 182 12.82 10.02 24.00
N ALA A 183 13.63 9.71 25.02
CA ALA A 183 14.63 10.64 25.56
C ALA A 183 15.72 10.96 24.53
N THR A 184 16.17 9.97 23.75
CA THR A 184 17.18 10.16 22.69
C THR A 184 16.78 11.24 21.69
N SER A 185 15.53 11.22 21.20
CA SER A 185 15.05 12.23 20.26
C SER A 185 14.97 13.61 20.91
N LYS A 186 14.52 13.68 22.17
CA LYS A 186 14.44 14.94 22.94
C LYS A 186 15.82 15.58 23.12
N PHE A 187 16.83 14.79 23.47
CA PHE A 187 18.21 15.25 23.60
C PHE A 187 18.80 15.72 22.27
N LEU A 188 18.51 15.03 21.16
CA LEU A 188 18.92 15.48 19.84
C LEU A 188 18.30 16.85 19.50
N TYR A 189 16.99 17.03 19.68
CA TYR A 189 16.33 18.29 19.36
C TYR A 189 16.85 19.45 20.20
N LEU A 190 17.04 19.22 21.51
CA LEU A 190 17.65 20.22 22.38
C LEU A 190 19.07 20.58 21.92
N ALA A 191 19.88 19.60 21.52
CA ALA A 191 21.23 19.85 21.00
C ALA A 191 21.19 20.70 19.72
N LEU A 192 20.27 20.41 18.81
CA LEU A 192 20.12 21.17 17.55
C LEU A 192 19.63 22.59 17.77
N ASP A 193 18.72 22.81 18.71
CA ASP A 193 18.20 24.14 19.04
C ASP A 193 19.29 25.03 19.67
N GLU A 194 20.13 24.47 20.55
CA GLU A 194 21.30 25.20 21.07
C GLU A 194 22.30 25.56 19.97
N LEU A 195 22.55 24.64 19.03
CA LEU A 195 23.45 24.91 17.92
C LEU A 195 22.88 25.94 16.92
N ARG A 196 21.56 25.96 16.72
CA ARG A 196 20.87 27.01 15.95
C ARG A 196 20.98 28.36 16.63
N ALA A 197 20.84 28.42 17.95
CA ALA A 197 21.04 29.64 18.72
C ALA A 197 22.49 30.16 18.59
N GLU A 198 23.47 29.27 18.42
CA GLU A 198 24.87 29.58 18.10
C GLU A 198 25.11 29.92 16.62
N LYS A 199 24.05 30.01 15.81
CA LYS A 199 24.07 30.38 14.38
C LYS A 199 24.88 29.42 13.49
N GLU A 200 24.91 28.14 13.85
CA GLU A 200 25.52 27.07 13.04
C GLU A 200 24.66 26.76 11.80
N LYS A 201 24.83 27.54 10.72
CA LYS A 201 24.00 27.49 9.49
C LYS A 201 23.99 26.14 8.75
N TRP A 202 24.95 25.25 9.01
CA TRP A 202 25.01 23.95 8.34
C TRP A 202 23.89 23.00 8.81
N ILE A 203 23.28 23.27 9.96
CA ILE A 203 22.19 22.46 10.52
C ILE A 203 20.89 22.65 9.73
N ASP A 204 20.72 23.80 9.08
CA ASP A 204 19.52 24.12 8.30
C ASP A 204 19.41 23.27 7.02
N SER A 205 20.53 22.70 6.56
CA SER A 205 20.57 21.79 5.40
C SER A 205 20.61 20.30 5.78
N MET A 206 20.57 20.01 7.08
CA MET A 206 20.61 18.64 7.59
C MET A 206 19.21 18.00 7.56
N GLU A 207 19.13 16.73 7.17
CA GLU A 207 17.90 15.94 7.16
C GLU A 207 17.84 15.01 8.39
N ILE A 208 16.67 14.90 9.04
CA ILE A 208 16.45 13.98 10.17
C ILE A 208 15.44 12.90 9.75
N PHE A 209 15.79 11.65 10.02
CA PHE A 209 15.00 10.46 9.72
C PHE A 209 14.69 9.70 11.00
N TYR A 210 13.44 9.25 11.13
CA TYR A 210 13.00 8.48 12.28
C TYR A 210 12.99 6.98 12.02
N TYR A 211 13.27 6.21 13.06
CA TYR A 211 13.01 4.77 13.11
C TYR A 211 12.29 4.39 14.41
N LEU A 212 11.64 3.22 14.43
CA LEU A 212 10.89 2.71 15.58
C LEU A 212 11.38 1.32 15.94
N VAL A 213 11.56 1.07 17.23
CA VAL A 213 11.93 -0.26 17.75
C VAL A 213 10.81 -0.78 18.66
N HIS A 214 10.25 0.09 19.51
CA HIS A 214 9.17 -0.29 20.41
C HIS A 214 7.87 0.46 20.09
N ARG A 215 6.78 -0.13 20.56
CA ARG A 215 5.41 0.17 20.14
C ARG A 215 4.81 1.29 20.98
N PRO A 216 4.42 2.46 20.43
CA PRO A 216 3.76 3.54 21.17
C PRO A 216 2.59 3.04 22.05
N GLU A 217 2.47 3.48 23.31
CA GLU A 217 1.31 3.11 24.16
C GLU A 217 0.01 3.63 23.55
N GLY A 218 -1.04 2.80 23.59
CA GLY A 218 -2.27 2.98 22.81
C GLY A 218 -2.43 2.00 21.65
N ILE A 219 -1.49 1.06 21.51
CA ILE A 219 -1.60 -0.08 20.61
C ILE A 219 -1.49 -1.38 21.44
N CYS A 220 -2.58 -2.13 21.56
CA CYS A 220 -2.64 -3.55 21.95
C CYS A 220 -2.92 -4.31 20.63
N VAL A 221 -2.28 -5.39 20.18
CA VAL A 221 -1.63 -6.55 20.79
C VAL A 221 -0.30 -6.87 20.08
N CYS A 222 0.75 -7.23 20.82
CA CYS A 222 1.68 -8.27 20.36
C CYS A 222 1.46 -9.43 21.35
N PRO A 223 1.35 -10.68 20.90
CA PRO A 223 0.99 -11.79 21.77
C PRO A 223 2.06 -11.99 22.84
N GLN A 224 1.65 -12.44 24.02
CA GLN A 224 2.55 -13.07 24.98
C GLN A 224 3.37 -14.14 24.25
N PHE A 225 4.67 -13.91 24.12
CA PHE A 225 5.61 -14.95 23.75
C PHE A 225 5.80 -15.84 24.97
N ASP A 226 5.00 -16.89 25.04
CA ASP A 226 5.38 -18.08 25.80
C ASP A 226 5.56 -19.23 24.81
N HIS A 227 6.64 -19.16 24.02
CA HIS A 227 7.29 -20.34 23.46
C HIS A 227 8.74 -20.00 23.12
N LYS A 228 9.65 -20.82 23.66
CA LYS A 228 11.08 -20.86 23.32
C LYS A 228 11.27 -20.86 21.80
N GLU A 229 11.78 -19.78 21.22
CA GLU A 229 12.36 -19.80 19.87
C GLU A 229 13.85 -19.43 19.90
N ASP A 230 14.62 -20.21 19.15
CA ASP A 230 16.08 -20.27 19.10
C ASP A 230 16.66 -19.06 18.32
N ILE A 231 17.61 -18.36 18.95
CA ILE A 231 18.36 -17.18 18.48
C ILE A 231 18.96 -17.33 17.06
N LYS A 232 19.06 -18.56 16.53
CA LYS A 232 19.53 -18.85 15.16
C LYS A 232 18.63 -18.30 14.06
N ASP A 233 17.31 -18.19 14.28
CA ASP A 233 16.37 -17.80 13.23
C ASP A 233 16.40 -16.29 12.92
N TYR A 234 16.83 -15.49 13.89
CA TYR A 234 17.01 -14.04 13.75
C TYR A 234 18.21 -13.66 12.86
N LYS A 235 19.32 -14.42 12.97
CA LYS A 235 20.54 -14.19 12.15
C LYS A 235 20.28 -14.42 10.66
N ILE A 236 19.46 -15.41 10.31
CA ILE A 236 19.18 -15.81 8.93
C ILE A 236 18.30 -14.76 8.22
N LYS A 237 17.27 -14.25 8.91
CA LYS A 237 16.36 -13.21 8.38
C LYS A 237 17.09 -11.88 8.12
N LYS A 238 18.08 -11.55 8.96
CA LYS A 238 18.92 -10.36 8.81
C LYS A 238 19.95 -10.48 7.68
N GLU A 239 20.53 -11.66 7.49
CA GLU A 239 21.43 -11.95 6.36
C GLU A 239 20.69 -11.89 5.01
N LEU A 240 19.43 -12.33 4.97
CA LEU A 240 18.55 -12.23 3.80
C LEU A 240 18.17 -10.78 3.46
N ALA A 241 17.95 -9.93 4.48
CA ALA A 241 17.69 -8.50 4.29
C ALA A 241 18.92 -7.73 3.77
N LEU A 242 20.13 -8.09 4.22
CA LEU A 242 21.39 -7.53 3.72
C LEU A 242 21.70 -7.95 2.27
N LYS A 243 21.38 -9.19 1.89
CA LYS A 243 21.47 -9.65 0.49
C LYS A 243 20.48 -8.94 -0.43
N ALA A 244 19.27 -8.63 0.04
CA ALA A 244 18.28 -7.85 -0.70
C ALA A 244 18.69 -6.39 -0.94
N TYR A 245 19.62 -5.90 -0.13
CA TYR A 245 20.02 -4.51 -0.08
C TYR A 245 21.25 -4.19 -0.95
N VAL A 246 22.21 -5.13 -1.05
CA VAL A 246 23.34 -5.06 -1.99
C VAL A 246 22.84 -4.99 -3.46
N ASN A 247 21.68 -5.59 -3.73
CA ASN A 247 21.02 -5.59 -5.03
C ASN A 247 20.24 -4.29 -5.37
N GLN A 248 20.41 -3.18 -4.66
CA GLN A 248 19.68 -1.91 -4.94
C GLN A 248 20.57 -0.78 -5.49
N LYS A 249 21.86 -1.04 -5.72
CA LYS A 249 22.87 0.00 -5.90
C LYS A 249 23.06 0.51 -7.35
N GLU A 250 22.67 -0.24 -8.37
CA GLU A 250 22.89 0.16 -9.78
C GLU A 250 21.76 1.03 -10.36
N VAL A 251 20.69 1.30 -9.61
CA VAL A 251 19.53 2.05 -10.13
C VAL A 251 19.59 3.56 -9.82
N ILE A 252 20.53 4.03 -9.00
CA ILE A 252 20.45 5.38 -8.39
C ILE A 252 21.19 6.47 -9.18
N GLN A 253 21.91 6.17 -10.26
CA GLN A 253 22.76 7.17 -10.93
C GLN A 253 22.21 7.88 -12.18
N GLU A 254 20.97 7.63 -12.62
CA GLU A 254 20.47 8.22 -13.89
C GLU A 254 19.17 9.03 -13.83
N LEU A 255 18.59 9.33 -12.67
CA LEU A 255 17.39 10.18 -12.59
C LEU A 255 17.64 11.43 -11.75
N GLY A 256 18.47 12.30 -12.33
CA GLY A 256 18.57 13.70 -11.95
C GLY A 256 17.43 14.50 -12.57
N GLN A 257 16.75 15.24 -11.70
CA GLN A 257 16.00 16.48 -11.92
C GLN A 257 14.74 16.43 -12.81
N GLU A 258 13.71 17.09 -12.27
CA GLU A 258 12.45 17.51 -12.90
C GLU A 258 11.24 16.55 -12.81
N ASN A 259 10.16 17.11 -12.25
CA ASN A 259 8.78 16.61 -12.08
C ASN A 259 8.48 15.69 -10.87
N ARG A 260 8.14 16.36 -9.77
CA ARG A 260 7.50 15.79 -8.57
C ARG A 260 5.99 15.61 -8.79
N MET A 261 5.51 14.37 -8.71
CA MET A 261 4.23 13.99 -8.07
C MET A 261 4.17 12.45 -7.97
N LEU A 262 4.35 11.88 -6.78
CA LEU A 262 4.00 10.48 -6.52
C LEU A 262 3.56 10.26 -5.06
N VAL A 263 2.29 9.89 -4.94
CA VAL A 263 1.64 9.20 -3.82
C VAL A 263 2.33 7.84 -3.59
N LYS A 264 2.62 7.50 -2.33
CA LYS A 264 2.99 6.14 -1.89
C LYS A 264 2.18 5.77 -0.64
N GLY A 265 1.42 4.69 -0.75
CA GLY A 265 0.69 4.04 0.34
C GLY A 265 1.63 3.51 1.42
N ASP A 266 1.61 4.19 2.56
CA ASP A 266 1.33 3.69 3.91
C ASP A 266 1.64 4.85 4.88
N LYS A 267 0.98 5.99 4.64
CA LYS A 267 1.12 7.21 5.43
C LYS A 267 -0.25 7.87 5.52
N GLU A 268 -0.51 8.57 6.61
CA GLU A 268 -1.15 9.88 6.50
C GLU A 268 -0.57 10.58 5.26
N GLY A 269 -1.37 10.68 4.21
CA GLY A 269 -0.97 11.25 2.94
C GLY A 269 -0.69 12.73 3.13
N PHE A 270 0.55 13.10 3.43
CA PHE A 270 0.97 14.49 3.34
C PHE A 270 1.43 14.78 1.92
N TRP A 271 0.69 15.70 1.30
CA TRP A 271 1.00 16.38 0.07
C TRP A 271 2.41 16.95 0.10
N ASN A 272 3.16 16.79 -0.99
CA ASN A 272 4.31 17.63 -1.28
C ASN A 272 3.85 18.56 -2.40
N VAL A 273 3.11 19.61 -2.05
CA VAL A 273 2.88 20.76 -2.93
C VAL A 273 4.23 21.47 -3.01
N ASP A 274 4.72 21.76 -4.21
CA ASP A 274 5.97 22.49 -4.36
C ASP A 274 5.93 23.78 -3.52
N ARG A 275 7.06 24.12 -2.89
CA ARG A 275 7.21 25.35 -2.09
C ARG A 275 7.08 26.57 -3.02
N LEU A 276 5.84 26.94 -3.31
CA LEU A 276 5.48 28.26 -3.76
C LEU A 276 5.70 29.25 -2.61
N SER A 277 6.02 30.48 -2.97
CA SER A 277 6.40 31.53 -2.03
C SER A 277 5.28 31.81 -1.03
N SER A 278 5.63 32.29 0.17
CA SER A 278 4.74 32.55 1.31
C SER A 278 3.61 33.58 1.06
N SER A 279 3.39 34.03 -0.18
CA SER A 279 2.32 34.94 -0.58
C SER A 279 1.18 34.29 -1.38
N GLU A 280 1.32 33.03 -1.81
CA GLU A 280 0.34 32.33 -2.67
C GLU A 280 -0.67 31.44 -1.91
N TYR A 281 -0.49 31.23 -0.60
CA TYR A 281 -1.24 30.29 0.25
C TYR A 281 -2.66 30.72 0.67
N LEU A 282 -3.17 31.87 0.20
CA LEU A 282 -4.55 32.32 0.46
C LEU A 282 -5.47 32.16 -0.76
N SER A 283 -5.05 31.49 -1.84
CA SER A 283 -5.89 31.42 -3.03
C SER A 283 -6.97 30.32 -2.91
N PRO A 284 -8.27 30.66 -3.03
CA PRO A 284 -9.38 29.68 -3.12
C PRO A 284 -9.14 28.61 -4.18
N LYS A 285 -8.47 29.01 -5.28
CA LYS A 285 -8.10 28.12 -6.39
C LYS A 285 -7.13 27.01 -5.98
N LEU A 286 -6.16 27.29 -5.11
CA LEU A 286 -5.23 26.27 -4.64
C LEU A 286 -5.94 25.28 -3.70
N PHE A 287 -6.79 25.78 -2.81
CA PHE A 287 -7.58 24.93 -1.91
C PHE A 287 -8.55 24.03 -2.69
N GLN A 288 -9.21 24.56 -3.72
CA GLN A 288 -10.00 23.79 -4.66
C GLN A 288 -9.16 22.69 -5.33
N LYS A 289 -7.96 23.03 -5.82
CA LYS A 289 -7.08 22.07 -6.49
C LYS A 289 -6.62 20.95 -5.55
N GLU A 290 -6.33 21.24 -4.29
CA GLU A 290 -5.99 20.22 -3.29
C GLU A 290 -7.15 19.23 -3.12
N TRP A 291 -8.37 19.74 -2.98
CA TRP A 291 -9.56 18.92 -2.82
C TRP A 291 -9.97 18.13 -4.07
N GLU A 292 -9.65 18.63 -5.26
CA GLU A 292 -9.75 17.86 -6.50
C GLU A 292 -8.83 16.63 -6.46
N ILE A 293 -7.60 16.76 -5.96
CA ILE A 293 -6.70 15.61 -5.91
C ILE A 293 -7.11 14.63 -4.79
N VAL A 294 -7.61 15.14 -3.65
CA VAL A 294 -8.22 14.27 -2.61
C VAL A 294 -9.41 13.51 -3.19
N GLY A 295 -10.32 14.20 -3.89
CA GLY A 295 -11.49 13.60 -4.53
C GLY A 295 -11.08 12.51 -5.54
N LYS A 296 -10.07 12.76 -6.39
CA LYS A 296 -9.58 11.76 -7.35
C LYS A 296 -9.00 10.51 -6.67
N PHE A 297 -8.37 10.68 -5.51
CA PHE A 297 -7.92 9.56 -4.70
C PHE A 297 -9.10 8.78 -4.11
N MET A 298 -10.10 9.47 -3.55
CA MET A 298 -11.32 8.86 -3.04
C MET A 298 -12.05 8.07 -4.12
N LEU A 299 -12.22 8.65 -5.31
CA LEU A 299 -12.86 7.98 -6.45
C LEU A 299 -12.10 6.74 -6.90
N LYS A 300 -10.76 6.80 -6.92
CA LYS A 300 -9.90 5.64 -7.23
C LYS A 300 -10.06 4.50 -6.23
N GLU A 301 -10.26 4.81 -4.96
CA GLU A 301 -10.53 3.80 -3.92
C GLU A 301 -12.00 3.32 -3.91
N GLY A 302 -12.84 3.93 -4.76
CA GLY A 302 -14.22 3.52 -5.02
C GLY A 302 -15.28 4.37 -4.32
N TYR A 303 -14.89 5.42 -3.58
CA TYR A 303 -15.78 6.34 -2.88
C TYR A 303 -16.30 7.41 -3.84
N ASN A 304 -17.60 7.67 -3.78
CA ASN A 304 -18.27 8.65 -4.65
C ASN A 304 -19.02 9.73 -3.85
N VAL A 305 -19.01 9.65 -2.52
CA VAL A 305 -19.56 10.67 -1.60
C VAL A 305 -18.55 10.90 -0.46
N ASN A 306 -18.34 12.14 -0.03
CA ASN A 306 -17.48 12.47 1.11
C ASN A 306 -18.26 13.19 2.22
N LEU A 307 -18.32 12.58 3.42
CA LEU A 307 -18.96 13.13 4.62
C LEU A 307 -18.12 14.21 5.34
N GLY A 308 -17.26 14.95 4.64
CA GLY A 308 -16.08 15.62 5.21
C GLY A 308 -15.98 17.14 5.10
N VAL A 309 -17.00 17.84 4.59
CA VAL A 309 -16.93 19.31 4.40
C VAL A 309 -17.51 20.03 5.62
N VAL A 310 -16.66 20.63 6.46
CA VAL A 310 -17.10 21.31 7.69
C VAL A 310 -17.34 22.81 7.44
N ALA A 311 -18.59 23.25 7.54
CA ALA A 311 -19.03 24.64 7.38
C ALA A 311 -19.36 25.35 8.70
N ASP A 312 -18.99 24.75 9.84
CA ASP A 312 -19.23 25.33 11.16
C ASP A 312 -18.51 26.67 11.37
N VAL A 313 -19.21 27.64 11.96
CA VAL A 313 -18.66 28.94 12.35
C VAL A 313 -18.79 29.11 13.86
N THR A 314 -17.72 29.59 14.53
CA THR A 314 -17.71 29.88 15.97
C THR A 314 -17.51 31.37 16.27
N LYS A 315 -17.80 31.81 17.50
CA LYS A 315 -17.58 33.20 17.97
C LYS A 315 -16.15 33.48 18.41
N ASN A 316 -15.43 32.46 18.88
CA ASN A 316 -14.10 32.64 19.40
C ASN A 316 -13.28 31.37 19.21
N ILE A 317 -12.29 31.46 18.32
CA ILE A 317 -11.31 30.40 18.08
C ILE A 317 -10.56 30.02 19.39
N SER A 318 -10.43 30.90 20.38
CA SER A 318 -9.81 30.59 21.68
C SER A 318 -10.74 29.97 22.73
N CYS A 319 -12.07 29.99 22.55
CA CYS A 319 -13.04 29.39 23.49
C CYS A 319 -13.38 27.92 23.18
N PHE A 320 -12.53 27.20 22.44
CA PHE A 320 -12.72 25.76 22.21
C PHE A 320 -12.36 24.95 23.45
N ALA A 321 -13.31 24.88 24.39
CA ALA A 321 -13.28 23.88 25.46
C ALA A 321 -13.92 22.54 25.04
N ASN A 322 -14.36 22.42 23.78
CA ASN A 322 -15.20 21.31 23.34
C ASN A 322 -14.43 20.23 22.57
N ARG A 323 -14.28 19.05 23.18
CA ARG A 323 -13.57 17.86 22.67
C ARG A 323 -14.08 17.36 21.31
N LEU A 324 -15.29 17.78 20.93
CA LEU A 324 -16.05 17.45 19.72
C LEU A 324 -15.46 17.90 18.39
N LEU A 325 -14.96 19.14 18.36
CA LEU A 325 -14.53 19.80 17.12
C LEU A 325 -12.99 19.80 17.01
N ARG A 326 -12.32 19.10 17.95
CA ARG A 326 -10.87 18.96 18.09
C ARG A 326 -10.09 20.20 17.61
N ASP A 327 -10.30 21.41 18.14
CA ASP A 327 -9.53 22.67 17.90
C ASP A 327 -9.12 23.09 16.46
N GLU A 328 -9.34 22.24 15.46
CA GLU A 328 -8.58 22.08 14.20
C GLU A 328 -9.55 21.79 13.04
N ARG A 329 -10.85 21.55 13.26
CA ARG A 329 -11.86 21.28 12.21
C ARG A 329 -12.60 22.53 11.71
N ILE A 330 -12.64 23.60 12.50
CA ILE A 330 -13.26 24.88 12.10
C ILE A 330 -12.24 25.74 11.38
N TYR A 331 -12.58 26.17 10.16
CA TYR A 331 -11.68 26.98 9.33
C TYR A 331 -11.42 28.38 9.89
N SER A 332 -12.46 29.05 10.41
CA SER A 332 -12.37 30.43 10.90
C SER A 332 -13.59 30.78 11.77
N ASP A 333 -13.48 31.84 12.57
CA ASP A 333 -14.61 32.53 13.21
C ASP A 333 -15.24 33.61 12.30
N ASP A 334 -14.65 33.90 11.13
CA ASP A 334 -15.25 34.72 10.09
C ASP A 334 -16.10 33.88 9.12
N PRO A 335 -17.45 34.04 9.11
CA PRO A 335 -18.34 33.35 8.19
C PRO A 335 -17.95 33.47 6.72
N LYS A 336 -17.38 34.61 6.30
CA LYS A 336 -17.01 34.84 4.89
C LYS A 336 -15.81 33.99 4.49
N VAL A 337 -14.84 33.86 5.38
CA VAL A 337 -13.67 32.99 5.17
C VAL A 337 -14.10 31.53 5.12
N VAL A 338 -14.95 31.10 6.05
CA VAL A 338 -15.52 29.74 6.05
C VAL A 338 -16.26 29.48 4.73
N THR A 339 -17.13 30.41 4.31
CA THR A 339 -17.89 30.30 3.05
C THR A 339 -16.97 30.12 1.84
N GLN A 340 -15.91 30.94 1.73
CA GLN A 340 -14.98 30.89 0.60
C GLN A 340 -14.22 29.56 0.52
N LEU A 341 -13.79 29.03 1.67
CA LEU A 341 -13.06 27.76 1.75
C LEU A 341 -13.98 26.58 1.49
N VAL A 342 -15.18 26.57 2.07
CA VAL A 342 -16.20 25.54 1.85
C VAL A 342 -16.59 25.47 0.38
N LEU A 343 -16.87 26.61 -0.28
CA LEU A 343 -17.16 26.65 -1.73
C LEU A 343 -16.01 26.07 -2.56
N SER A 344 -14.77 26.38 -2.19
CA SER A 344 -13.59 25.89 -2.91
C SER A 344 -13.41 24.38 -2.71
N GLN A 345 -13.63 23.87 -1.51
CA GLN A 345 -13.59 22.44 -1.22
C GLN A 345 -14.68 21.68 -1.97
N VAL A 346 -15.91 22.20 -1.97
CA VAL A 346 -17.06 21.62 -2.69
C VAL A 346 -16.74 21.52 -4.19
N ARG A 347 -16.27 22.61 -4.79
CA ARG A 347 -15.83 22.63 -6.20
C ARG A 347 -14.74 21.61 -6.49
N GLY A 348 -13.74 21.53 -5.61
CA GLY A 348 -12.63 20.60 -5.78
C GLY A 348 -13.13 19.16 -5.80
N MET A 349 -14.02 18.78 -4.88
CA MET A 349 -14.60 17.44 -4.86
C MET A 349 -15.48 17.17 -6.10
N ASN A 350 -16.28 18.16 -6.53
CA ASN A 350 -17.08 18.07 -7.76
C ASN A 350 -16.20 17.89 -9.01
N ASP A 351 -15.09 18.62 -9.14
CA ASP A 351 -14.09 18.47 -10.23
C ASP A 351 -13.46 17.06 -10.29
N ALA A 352 -13.64 16.27 -9.23
CA ALA A 352 -13.16 14.91 -9.09
C ALA A 352 -14.27 13.85 -9.09
N ASP A 353 -15.51 14.24 -9.42
CA ASP A 353 -16.70 13.38 -9.42
C ASP A 353 -16.99 12.72 -8.05
N VAL A 354 -16.68 13.42 -6.95
CA VAL A 354 -17.02 13.01 -5.57
C VAL A 354 -18.00 14.00 -4.98
N ILE A 355 -19.16 13.54 -4.53
CA ILE A 355 -20.20 14.42 -3.98
C ILE A 355 -19.81 14.86 -2.56
N PRO A 356 -19.63 16.16 -2.30
CA PRO A 356 -19.33 16.67 -0.96
C PRO A 356 -20.59 16.71 -0.10
N VAL A 357 -20.47 16.34 1.18
CA VAL A 357 -21.51 16.55 2.20
C VAL A 357 -21.06 17.62 3.18
N VAL A 358 -21.81 18.72 3.22
CA VAL A 358 -21.56 19.91 4.01
C VAL A 358 -22.23 19.79 5.37
N LYS A 359 -21.47 20.05 6.44
CA LYS A 359 -21.90 19.79 7.82
C LYS A 359 -21.33 20.82 8.83
N HIS A 360 -21.92 21.00 9.99
CA HIS A 360 -23.13 20.34 10.48
C HIS A 360 -24.24 21.39 10.54
N PHE A 361 -25.34 21.14 9.82
CA PHE A 361 -26.43 22.09 9.71
C PHE A 361 -27.34 22.01 10.96
N PRO A 362 -27.79 23.15 11.53
CA PRO A 362 -27.65 24.54 11.08
C PRO A 362 -26.38 25.28 11.60
N GLY A 363 -25.56 24.64 12.42
CA GLY A 363 -24.26 25.17 12.86
C GLY A 363 -23.86 24.65 14.23
N LEU A 364 -23.16 23.52 14.26
CA LEU A 364 -22.73 22.86 15.51
C LEU A 364 -21.56 23.58 16.19
N GLY A 365 -20.84 24.43 15.45
CA GLY A 365 -19.70 25.23 15.93
C GLY A 365 -19.97 26.16 17.12
N GLN A 366 -21.24 26.35 17.50
CA GLN A 366 -21.68 27.13 18.66
C GLN A 366 -21.91 26.28 19.93
N SER A 367 -21.67 24.96 19.88
CA SER A 367 -21.79 24.08 21.05
C SER A 367 -20.58 24.27 22.00
N HIS A 368 -20.84 24.64 23.25
CA HIS A 368 -19.79 24.90 24.25
C HIS A 368 -19.75 23.92 25.43
N GLU A 369 -20.80 23.13 25.67
CA GLU A 369 -20.98 22.43 26.96
C GLU A 369 -21.03 20.90 26.87
N LYS A 370 -21.60 20.32 25.81
CA LYS A 370 -21.89 18.88 25.75
C LYS A 370 -21.63 18.28 24.37
N ASP A 371 -21.01 17.10 24.40
CA ASP A 371 -20.66 16.27 23.26
C ASP A 371 -21.89 15.49 22.73
N PRO A 372 -22.45 15.74 21.52
CA PRO A 372 -23.53 14.94 20.92
C PRO A 372 -23.26 13.44 20.81
N HIS A 373 -22.00 12.98 20.81
CA HIS A 373 -21.70 11.54 20.89
C HIS A 373 -22.06 10.97 22.27
N LEU A 374 -22.12 11.81 23.31
CA LEU A 374 -22.40 11.42 24.68
C LEU A 374 -23.76 11.91 25.18
N TRP A 375 -24.21 13.08 24.75
CA TRP A 375 -25.35 13.80 25.33
C TRP A 375 -26.04 14.70 24.31
N LEU A 376 -27.36 14.86 24.43
CA LEU A 376 -28.12 15.86 23.67
C LEU A 376 -27.67 17.31 23.95
N PRO A 377 -27.02 18.01 23.01
CA PRO A 377 -26.60 19.39 23.19
C PRO A 377 -27.78 20.36 23.01
N LYS A 378 -27.74 21.48 23.72
CA LYS A 378 -28.64 22.61 23.49
C LYS A 378 -27.81 23.84 23.14
N ILE A 379 -28.11 24.44 21.99
CA ILE A 379 -27.36 25.58 21.45
C ILE A 379 -28.26 26.82 21.53
N PHE A 380 -27.90 27.73 22.41
CA PHE A 380 -28.57 29.01 22.59
C PHE A 380 -27.87 30.07 21.76
N VAL A 381 -28.46 30.37 20.59
CA VAL A 381 -27.94 31.37 19.64
C VAL A 381 -28.96 32.45 19.40
N SER A 382 -28.48 33.69 19.26
CA SER A 382 -29.31 34.80 18.79
C SER A 382 -29.61 34.68 17.29
N LYS A 383 -30.63 35.39 16.80
CA LYS A 383 -30.93 35.46 15.36
C LYS A 383 -29.70 35.86 14.53
N GLN A 384 -28.93 36.85 15.00
CA GLN A 384 -27.73 37.32 14.30
C GLN A 384 -26.63 36.24 14.25
N GLU A 385 -26.52 35.42 15.28
CA GLU A 385 -25.53 34.34 15.36
C GLU A 385 -25.91 33.16 14.47
N LEU A 386 -27.20 32.83 14.42
CA LEU A 386 -27.72 31.86 13.48
C LEU A 386 -27.49 32.31 12.03
N GLU A 387 -27.74 33.58 11.71
CA GLU A 387 -27.46 34.11 10.36
C GLU A 387 -25.98 33.99 9.97
N ARG A 388 -25.06 34.05 10.94
CA ARG A 388 -23.63 33.83 10.69
C ARG A 388 -23.33 32.37 10.36
N THR A 389 -23.96 31.40 11.02
CA THR A 389 -23.74 29.97 10.75
C THR A 389 -24.43 29.51 9.47
N LEU A 390 -25.52 30.18 9.06
CA LEU A 390 -26.25 29.88 7.83
C LEU A 390 -25.59 30.47 6.56
N LEU A 391 -24.65 31.42 6.70
CA LEU A 391 -24.03 32.07 5.54
C LEU A 391 -23.36 31.09 4.55
N PRO A 392 -22.52 30.12 4.98
CA PRO A 392 -21.90 29.18 4.06
C PRO A 392 -22.93 28.35 3.26
N TYR A 393 -24.00 27.90 3.91
CA TYR A 393 -25.07 27.14 3.26
C TYR A 393 -25.84 27.98 2.25
N ARG A 394 -26.20 29.22 2.62
CA ARG A 394 -26.93 30.13 1.72
C ARG A 394 -26.13 30.46 0.46
N GLU A 395 -24.83 30.68 0.58
CA GLU A 395 -23.98 30.98 -0.57
C GLU A 395 -23.69 29.74 -1.42
N LEU A 396 -23.58 28.55 -0.81
CA LEU A 396 -23.50 27.29 -1.54
C LEU A 396 -24.75 27.01 -2.37
N ILE A 397 -25.94 27.17 -1.80
CA ILE A 397 -27.22 26.96 -2.51
C ILE A 397 -27.33 27.89 -3.73
N LYS A 398 -26.88 29.15 -3.60
CA LYS A 398 -26.85 30.10 -4.73
C LYS A 398 -25.79 29.80 -5.79
N SER A 399 -24.79 28.99 -5.46
CA SER A 399 -23.62 28.75 -6.33
C SER A 399 -23.85 27.69 -7.39
N ASP A 400 -25.00 27.00 -7.38
CA ASP A 400 -25.36 25.89 -8.29
C ASP A 400 -24.38 24.71 -8.25
N GLU A 401 -23.55 24.63 -7.21
CA GLU A 401 -22.65 23.51 -6.97
C GLU A 401 -23.42 22.29 -6.47
N ARG A 402 -23.00 21.10 -6.89
CA ARG A 402 -23.56 19.83 -6.39
C ARG A 402 -23.02 19.54 -4.99
N PHE A 403 -23.89 19.40 -3.98
CA PHE A 403 -23.51 18.98 -2.62
C PHE A 403 -24.73 18.44 -1.85
N TRP A 404 -24.46 17.68 -0.79
CA TRP A 404 -25.46 17.26 0.20
C TRP A 404 -25.31 18.04 1.50
N VAL A 405 -26.34 18.04 2.34
CA VAL A 405 -26.29 18.67 3.67
C VAL A 405 -26.48 17.64 4.76
N MET A 406 -25.57 17.60 5.73
CA MET A 406 -25.70 16.78 6.94
C MET A 406 -26.24 17.60 8.11
N VAL A 407 -27.33 17.13 8.71
CA VAL A 407 -28.00 17.76 9.86
C VAL A 407 -27.52 17.14 11.18
N ASP A 408 -27.25 17.98 12.18
CA ASP A 408 -26.80 17.53 13.51
C ASP A 408 -27.94 17.11 14.46
N HIS A 409 -27.54 16.71 15.68
CA HIS A 409 -28.45 16.29 16.75
C HIS A 409 -28.60 17.30 17.89
N ALA A 410 -28.21 18.56 17.70
CA ALA A 410 -28.37 19.59 18.72
C ALA A 410 -29.79 20.17 18.71
N VAL A 411 -30.27 20.58 19.88
CA VAL A 411 -31.50 21.35 20.03
C VAL A 411 -31.16 22.82 19.88
N TYR A 412 -31.92 23.53 19.05
CA TYR A 412 -31.80 24.98 18.85
C TYR A 412 -33.09 25.64 19.32
N PRO A 413 -33.25 25.99 20.62
CA PRO A 413 -34.53 26.43 21.17
C PRO A 413 -35.14 27.66 20.48
N PHE A 414 -34.31 28.47 19.83
CA PHE A 414 -34.76 29.59 19.02
C PHE A 414 -35.55 29.17 17.77
N LEU A 415 -35.26 27.98 17.22
CA LEU A 415 -35.89 27.39 16.04
C LEU A 415 -36.94 26.34 16.41
N ASP A 416 -36.57 25.39 17.25
CA ASP A 416 -37.42 24.29 17.70
C ASP A 416 -36.93 23.70 19.03
N GLU A 417 -37.84 23.14 19.81
CA GLU A 417 -37.51 22.37 21.02
C GLU A 417 -37.00 20.96 20.70
N ARG A 418 -37.24 20.51 19.46
CA ARG A 418 -36.71 19.24 18.94
C ARG A 418 -35.26 19.40 18.46
N PRO A 419 -34.45 18.33 18.52
CA PRO A 419 -33.14 18.29 17.86
C PRO A 419 -33.27 18.56 16.36
N ALA A 420 -32.26 19.18 15.74
CA ALA A 420 -32.27 19.54 14.32
C ALA A 420 -32.61 18.33 13.42
N SER A 421 -32.01 17.16 13.69
CA SER A 421 -32.27 15.89 13.00
C SER A 421 -33.72 15.37 13.06
N PHE A 422 -34.57 15.91 13.95
CA PHE A 422 -35.97 15.50 14.16
C PHE A 422 -36.95 16.68 14.04
N SER A 423 -36.48 17.85 13.57
CA SER A 423 -37.28 19.06 13.48
C SER A 423 -37.70 19.36 12.05
N TYR A 424 -39.01 19.28 11.77
CA TYR A 424 -39.60 19.73 10.51
C TYR A 424 -39.32 21.22 10.25
N LYS A 425 -39.31 22.06 11.29
CA LYS A 425 -39.01 23.48 11.18
C LYS A 425 -37.59 23.73 10.68
N ILE A 426 -36.62 22.97 11.16
CA ILE A 426 -35.21 23.15 10.78
C ILE A 426 -34.92 22.51 9.41
N VAL A 427 -35.40 21.29 9.17
CA VAL A 427 -35.08 20.54 7.94
C VAL A 427 -35.99 20.95 6.78
N SER A 428 -37.31 20.91 6.97
CA SER A 428 -38.26 21.16 5.88
C SER A 428 -38.60 22.65 5.70
N GLU A 429 -38.75 23.42 6.77
CA GLU A 429 -39.08 24.84 6.62
C GLU A 429 -37.84 25.69 6.37
N LEU A 430 -36.82 25.62 7.23
CA LEU A 430 -35.62 26.43 7.09
C LEU A 430 -34.72 25.96 5.93
N LEU A 431 -34.25 24.71 5.92
CA LEU A 431 -33.31 24.26 4.89
C LEU A 431 -33.96 24.06 3.52
N ARG A 432 -35.04 23.27 3.44
CA ARG A 432 -35.70 22.93 2.17
C ARG A 432 -36.46 24.11 1.56
N LYS A 433 -37.31 24.80 2.32
CA LYS A 433 -38.20 25.86 1.79
C LYS A 433 -37.58 27.27 1.83
N GLU A 434 -37.08 27.71 2.98
CA GLU A 434 -36.60 29.10 3.15
C GLU A 434 -35.25 29.32 2.47
N LEU A 435 -34.29 28.41 2.68
CA LEU A 435 -32.98 28.47 2.01
C LEU A 435 -33.02 27.93 0.58
N GLY A 436 -34.03 27.12 0.22
CA GLY A 436 -34.22 26.59 -1.14
C GLY A 436 -33.25 25.47 -1.51
N PHE A 437 -32.80 24.65 -0.57
CA PHE A 437 -31.88 23.55 -0.87
C PHE A 437 -32.62 22.35 -1.50
N GLU A 438 -32.29 21.99 -2.74
CA GLU A 438 -32.97 20.90 -3.48
C GLU A 438 -32.24 19.55 -3.43
N GLY A 439 -30.96 19.54 -3.04
CA GLY A 439 -30.15 18.32 -2.97
C GLY A 439 -30.52 17.37 -1.83
N ILE A 440 -29.72 16.30 -1.67
CA ILE A 440 -29.97 15.29 -0.64
C ILE A 440 -29.65 15.83 0.77
N ILE A 441 -30.60 15.65 1.68
CA ILE A 441 -30.42 15.90 3.11
C ILE A 441 -30.13 14.57 3.81
N ILE A 442 -28.97 14.49 4.46
CA ILE A 442 -28.55 13.36 5.28
C ILE A 442 -28.51 13.78 6.76
N VAL A 443 -28.66 12.83 7.65
CA VAL A 443 -28.49 13.03 9.10
C VAL A 443 -27.18 12.45 9.61
N ASP A 444 -26.61 13.02 10.67
CA ASP A 444 -25.52 12.40 11.42
C ASP A 444 -25.98 11.07 12.08
N GLU A 445 -25.03 10.29 12.60
CA GLU A 445 -25.27 8.88 12.97
C GLU A 445 -26.34 8.70 14.08
N LEU A 446 -27.35 7.88 13.81
CA LEU A 446 -28.56 7.80 14.66
C LEU A 446 -28.56 6.74 15.75
N ASN A 447 -27.76 5.69 15.65
CA ASN A 447 -27.88 4.49 16.50
C ASN A 447 -26.79 4.40 17.58
N ALA A 448 -25.56 4.80 17.30
CA ALA A 448 -24.42 4.82 18.21
C ALA A 448 -24.30 6.13 19.01
N MET A 449 -24.72 7.28 18.46
CA MET A 449 -24.60 8.59 19.12
C MET A 449 -25.52 8.77 20.35
N GLY A 450 -24.98 9.43 21.38
CA GLY A 450 -25.66 9.72 22.64
C GLY A 450 -26.81 10.74 22.53
N GLY A 451 -26.76 11.68 21.58
CA GLY A 451 -27.80 12.69 21.35
C GLY A 451 -29.16 12.06 21.02
N PRO A 452 -29.29 11.32 19.92
CA PRO A 452 -30.52 10.59 19.55
C PRO A 452 -31.03 9.68 20.68
N ARG A 453 -30.12 8.93 21.34
CA ARG A 453 -30.42 8.06 22.49
C ARG A 453 -31.05 8.82 23.65
N HIS A 454 -30.43 9.94 24.03
CA HIS A 454 -30.91 10.77 25.12
C HIS A 454 -32.27 11.37 24.78
N TYR A 455 -32.46 11.88 23.56
CA TYR A 455 -33.75 12.39 23.12
C TYR A 455 -34.85 11.30 23.12
N ALA A 456 -34.55 10.10 22.61
CA ALA A 456 -35.45 8.95 22.65
C ALA A 456 -35.92 8.66 24.09
N ALA A 457 -34.99 8.66 25.06
CA ALA A 457 -35.29 8.46 26.47
C ALA A 457 -36.18 9.58 27.04
N LEU A 458 -35.92 10.85 26.70
CA LEU A 458 -36.76 11.99 27.11
C LEU A 458 -38.20 11.88 26.58
N MET A 459 -38.35 11.34 25.37
CA MET A 459 -39.66 11.11 24.74
C MET A 459 -40.34 9.81 25.20
N GLY A 460 -39.73 9.05 26.11
CA GLY A 460 -40.27 7.78 26.61
C GLY A 460 -40.26 6.65 25.58
N VAL A 461 -39.45 6.76 24.52
CA VAL A 461 -39.29 5.71 23.51
C VAL A 461 -38.51 4.55 24.12
N LYS A 462 -39.11 3.35 24.14
CA LYS A 462 -38.47 2.17 24.72
C LYS A 462 -37.48 1.56 23.74
N PRO A 463 -36.30 1.10 24.20
CA PRO A 463 -35.41 0.31 23.36
C PRO A 463 -36.12 -0.94 22.82
N PRO A 464 -35.88 -1.32 21.56
CA PRO A 464 -34.98 -0.66 20.61
C PRO A 464 -35.65 0.56 19.94
N TYR A 465 -35.00 1.72 20.01
CA TYR A 465 -35.58 3.01 19.62
C TYR A 465 -35.25 3.44 18.17
N ILE A 466 -34.35 2.74 17.48
CA ILE A 466 -33.81 3.17 16.18
C ILE A 466 -34.89 3.33 15.10
N GLY A 467 -35.87 2.43 15.04
CA GLY A 467 -36.97 2.53 14.07
C GLY A 467 -37.85 3.76 14.31
N ASP A 468 -38.19 4.06 15.57
CA ASP A 468 -38.98 5.24 15.93
C ASP A 468 -38.19 6.53 15.68
N ILE A 469 -36.90 6.55 16.02
CA ILE A 469 -36.01 7.70 15.79
C ILE A 469 -35.82 7.98 14.29
N LEU A 470 -35.61 6.94 13.47
CA LEU A 470 -35.51 7.09 12.02
C LEU A 470 -36.83 7.60 11.42
N THR A 471 -37.97 7.13 11.95
CA THR A 471 -39.29 7.63 11.56
C THR A 471 -39.40 9.13 11.83
N MET A 472 -39.02 9.60 13.02
CA MET A 472 -39.01 11.03 13.35
C MET A 472 -38.08 11.85 12.43
N THR A 473 -36.94 11.27 12.03
CA THR A 473 -36.02 11.87 11.08
C THR A 473 -36.63 12.01 9.68
N PHE A 474 -37.32 10.98 9.18
CA PHE A 474 -38.01 11.06 7.90
C PHE A 474 -39.22 12.01 7.96
N GLU A 475 -39.97 12.04 9.07
CA GLU A 475 -41.03 13.02 9.30
C GLU A 475 -40.51 14.47 9.30
N ALA A 476 -39.25 14.70 9.69
CA ALA A 476 -38.63 16.02 9.61
C ALA A 476 -38.30 16.45 8.16
N GLY A 477 -38.24 15.51 7.22
CA GLY A 477 -37.91 15.75 5.81
C GLY A 477 -36.48 15.38 5.40
N VAL A 478 -35.79 14.56 6.20
CA VAL A 478 -34.46 14.03 5.84
C VAL A 478 -34.60 12.94 4.78
N ASP A 479 -33.73 12.99 3.76
CA ASP A 479 -33.73 12.01 2.67
C ASP A 479 -33.02 10.70 3.06
N LEU A 480 -31.82 10.81 3.66
CA LEU A 480 -30.97 9.67 4.03
C LEU A 480 -30.70 9.56 5.53
N GLY A 481 -30.95 8.39 6.10
CA GLY A 481 -30.63 8.04 7.49
C GLY A 481 -29.30 7.32 7.62
N LEU A 482 -28.38 7.82 8.45
CA LEU A 482 -27.09 7.17 8.75
C LEU A 482 -27.20 6.27 9.99
N VAL A 483 -26.90 4.97 9.84
CA VAL A 483 -27.07 3.97 10.91
C VAL A 483 -25.83 3.09 11.05
N TYR A 484 -25.17 3.16 12.22
CA TYR A 484 -24.06 2.25 12.56
C TYR A 484 -24.53 1.22 13.59
N CYS A 485 -24.27 -0.05 13.33
CA CYS A 485 -24.61 -1.10 14.29
C CYS A 485 -23.56 -2.20 14.33
N ARG A 486 -23.64 -3.05 15.35
CA ARG A 486 -22.79 -4.22 15.46
C ARG A 486 -23.22 -5.25 14.42
N PRO A 487 -22.28 -6.01 13.82
CA PRO A 487 -22.62 -7.03 12.82
C PRO A 487 -23.76 -7.96 13.27
N GLN A 488 -23.71 -8.45 14.51
CA GLN A 488 -24.69 -9.37 15.08
C GLN A 488 -26.10 -8.76 15.31
N GLU A 489 -26.22 -7.43 15.24
CA GLU A 489 -27.46 -6.70 15.47
C GLU A 489 -28.11 -6.22 14.16
N ALA A 490 -27.41 -6.32 13.03
CA ALA A 490 -27.80 -5.70 11.76
C ALA A 490 -29.18 -6.16 11.27
N GLU A 491 -29.45 -7.47 11.24
CA GLU A 491 -30.76 -8.00 10.82
C GLU A 491 -31.89 -7.43 11.69
N LYS A 492 -31.67 -7.45 13.01
CA LYS A 492 -32.65 -6.98 13.99
C LYS A 492 -32.93 -5.48 13.83
N VAL A 493 -31.88 -4.67 13.63
CA VAL A 493 -32.01 -3.22 13.43
C VAL A 493 -32.75 -2.91 12.14
N VAL A 494 -32.39 -3.57 11.02
CA VAL A 494 -33.06 -3.38 9.73
C VAL A 494 -34.54 -3.75 9.81
N LEU A 495 -34.88 -4.90 10.39
CA LEU A 495 -36.27 -5.33 10.54
C LEU A 495 -37.08 -4.38 11.44
N GLN A 496 -36.46 -3.80 12.46
CA GLN A 496 -37.10 -2.79 13.31
C GLN A 496 -37.37 -1.49 12.56
N ILE A 497 -36.41 -1.03 11.78
CA ILE A 497 -36.58 0.15 10.92
C ILE A 497 -37.74 -0.06 9.95
N LEU A 498 -37.71 -1.16 9.19
CA LEU A 498 -38.76 -1.48 8.23
C LEU A 498 -40.14 -1.53 8.91
N SER A 499 -40.25 -2.26 10.03
CA SER A 499 -41.52 -2.40 10.77
C SER A 499 -42.04 -1.06 11.32
N ALA A 500 -41.16 -0.22 11.89
CA ALA A 500 -41.54 1.07 12.45
C ALA A 500 -42.00 2.05 11.37
N VAL A 501 -41.24 2.16 10.27
CA VAL A 501 -41.59 3.07 9.16
C VAL A 501 -42.85 2.59 8.44
N GLU A 502 -43.00 1.28 8.17
CA GLU A 502 -44.25 0.71 7.60
C GLU A 502 -45.46 1.01 8.48
N LYS A 503 -45.30 0.90 9.80
CA LYS A 503 -46.36 1.21 10.76
C LYS A 503 -46.69 2.71 10.75
N ALA A 504 -45.69 3.59 10.67
CA ALA A 504 -45.89 5.03 10.60
C ALA A 504 -46.65 5.45 9.33
N VAL A 505 -46.31 4.84 8.19
CA VAL A 505 -47.02 5.04 6.91
C VAL A 505 -48.48 4.57 7.01
N LYS A 506 -48.71 3.36 7.51
CA LYS A 506 -50.08 2.84 7.72
C LYS A 506 -50.93 3.69 8.67
N GLN A 507 -50.29 4.35 9.63
CA GLN A 507 -50.95 5.25 10.58
C GLN A 507 -51.14 6.67 10.04
N GLY A 508 -50.67 6.97 8.83
CA GLY A 508 -50.71 8.31 8.25
C GLY A 508 -49.80 9.33 8.95
N LYS A 509 -48.83 8.87 9.75
CA LYS A 509 -47.84 9.75 10.41
C LYS A 509 -46.75 10.20 9.44
N LEU A 510 -46.37 9.31 8.52
CA LEU A 510 -45.48 9.60 7.41
C LEU A 510 -46.25 9.31 6.12
N LYS A 511 -46.25 10.21 5.14
CA LYS A 511 -46.92 9.94 3.87
C LYS A 511 -45.99 9.13 2.97
N GLU A 512 -46.56 8.23 2.19
CA GLU A 512 -45.77 7.50 1.19
C GLU A 512 -45.22 8.44 0.12
N GLU A 513 -45.95 9.50 -0.23
CA GLU A 513 -45.50 10.58 -1.12
C GLU A 513 -44.20 11.23 -0.62
N ASP A 514 -44.07 11.49 0.69
CA ASP A 514 -42.84 12.08 1.26
C ASP A 514 -41.65 11.12 1.14
N ILE A 515 -41.90 9.81 1.20
CA ILE A 515 -40.89 8.78 0.96
C ILE A 515 -40.50 8.76 -0.52
N ASP A 516 -41.49 8.79 -1.42
CA ASP A 516 -41.29 8.75 -2.87
C ASP A 516 -40.48 9.95 -3.35
N ASP A 517 -40.78 11.15 -2.85
CA ASP A 517 -40.04 12.37 -3.12
C ASP A 517 -38.55 12.24 -2.76
N SER A 518 -38.24 11.69 -1.58
CA SER A 518 -36.85 11.44 -1.19
C SER A 518 -36.18 10.36 -2.03
N VAL A 519 -36.89 9.27 -2.32
CA VAL A 519 -36.34 8.16 -3.12
C VAL A 519 -36.10 8.61 -4.55
N GLN A 520 -36.97 9.45 -5.12
CA GLN A 520 -36.77 10.05 -6.42
C GLN A 520 -35.45 10.84 -6.46
N ARG A 521 -35.22 11.78 -5.51
CA ARG A 521 -33.94 12.51 -5.42
C ARG A 521 -32.74 11.58 -5.31
N ILE A 522 -32.86 10.52 -4.50
CA ILE A 522 -31.80 9.51 -4.33
C ILE A 522 -31.53 8.76 -5.63
N LEU A 523 -32.57 8.39 -6.39
CA LEU A 523 -32.43 7.68 -7.65
C LEU A 523 -31.87 8.59 -8.73
N GLU A 524 -32.36 9.83 -8.87
CA GLU A 524 -31.80 10.85 -9.79
C GLU A 524 -30.31 11.06 -9.54
N GLU A 525 -29.92 11.26 -8.28
CA GLU A 525 -28.52 11.43 -7.88
C GLU A 525 -27.66 10.21 -8.24
N LYS A 526 -28.23 8.99 -8.15
CA LYS A 526 -27.58 7.75 -8.57
C LYS A 526 -27.55 7.60 -10.09
N GLU A 527 -28.58 8.00 -10.81
CA GLU A 527 -28.59 7.98 -12.28
C GLU A 527 -27.43 8.82 -12.81
N ASP A 528 -27.29 10.04 -12.30
CA ASP A 528 -26.21 10.96 -12.67
C ASP A 528 -24.83 10.37 -12.36
N LEU A 529 -24.70 9.69 -11.22
CA LEU A 529 -23.42 9.18 -10.76
C LEU A 529 -23.00 7.87 -11.45
N PHE A 530 -23.96 7.02 -11.80
CA PHE A 530 -23.70 5.69 -12.35
C PHE A 530 -24.00 5.58 -13.87
N GLY A 531 -24.62 6.59 -14.47
CA GLY A 531 -25.00 6.61 -15.89
C GLY A 531 -26.05 5.54 -16.24
N LEU A 532 -26.89 5.14 -15.29
CA LEU A 532 -27.94 4.14 -15.45
C LEU A 532 -29.30 4.79 -15.24
N PRO A 533 -30.34 4.50 -16.04
CA PRO A 533 -31.70 4.93 -15.70
C PRO A 533 -32.19 4.10 -14.51
N LEU A 534 -32.54 4.74 -13.40
CA LEU A 534 -32.98 4.17 -12.12
C LEU A 534 -34.30 4.77 -11.62
N VAL A 535 -34.62 6.03 -11.94
CA VAL A 535 -35.85 6.74 -11.49
C VAL A 535 -37.10 6.04 -11.99
N HIS A 536 -37.05 5.48 -13.20
CA HIS A 536 -38.16 4.70 -13.76
C HIS A 536 -38.55 3.47 -12.93
N LEU A 537 -37.68 3.02 -12.01
CA LEU A 537 -37.97 1.89 -11.12
C LEU A 537 -38.89 2.30 -9.96
N LEU A 538 -38.93 3.58 -9.58
CA LEU A 538 -39.67 4.07 -8.40
C LEU A 538 -41.13 3.59 -8.33
N PRO A 539 -41.94 3.63 -9.41
CA PRO A 539 -43.32 3.15 -9.37
C PRO A 539 -43.46 1.64 -9.13
N GLU A 540 -42.42 0.87 -9.42
CA GLU A 540 -42.39 -0.59 -9.25
C GLU A 540 -41.82 -1.02 -7.89
N MET A 541 -41.23 -0.09 -7.13
CA MET A 541 -40.62 -0.39 -5.83
C MET A 541 -41.67 -0.60 -4.75
N SER A 542 -41.51 -1.66 -3.98
CA SER A 542 -42.24 -1.84 -2.73
C SER A 542 -41.83 -0.81 -1.68
N LEU A 543 -42.69 -0.53 -0.70
CA LEU A 543 -42.38 0.36 0.43
C LEU A 543 -41.07 -0.03 1.14
N ARG A 544 -40.75 -1.33 1.25
CA ARG A 544 -39.49 -1.79 1.85
C ARG A 544 -38.27 -1.40 1.01
N GLU A 545 -38.36 -1.55 -0.30
CA GLU A 545 -37.28 -1.15 -1.21
C GLU A 545 -37.09 0.36 -1.21
N LYS A 546 -38.19 1.14 -1.11
CA LYS A 546 -38.16 2.59 -0.95
C LYS A 546 -37.47 3.00 0.36
N ILE A 547 -37.86 2.42 1.50
CA ILE A 547 -37.21 2.65 2.80
C ILE A 547 -35.73 2.29 2.73
N ALA A 548 -35.40 1.20 2.02
CA ALA A 548 -34.04 0.75 1.87
C ALA A 548 -33.15 1.74 1.08
N GLN A 549 -33.69 2.44 0.07
CA GLN A 549 -32.95 3.51 -0.61
C GLN A 549 -32.63 4.68 0.31
N LYS A 550 -33.48 4.95 1.31
CA LYS A 550 -33.34 6.06 2.27
C LYS A 550 -32.32 5.80 3.39
N LEU A 551 -31.53 4.73 3.33
CA LEU A 551 -30.58 4.35 4.38
C LEU A 551 -29.14 4.40 3.87
N ILE A 552 -28.23 4.83 4.75
CA ILE A 552 -26.79 4.55 4.68
C ILE A 552 -26.44 3.74 5.93
N PHE A 553 -25.97 2.52 5.74
CA PHE A 553 -25.87 1.54 6.82
C PHE A 553 -24.47 0.89 6.85
N ASP A 554 -23.87 0.80 8.04
CA ASP A 554 -22.53 0.23 8.27
C ASP A 554 -22.60 -0.99 9.24
N ALA A 555 -22.31 -2.19 8.72
CA ALA A 555 -22.14 -3.45 9.46
C ALA A 555 -21.23 -4.46 8.68
N TRP A 556 -20.62 -5.44 9.37
CA TRP A 556 -19.50 -6.27 8.90
C TRP A 556 -19.62 -7.81 9.09
N THR A 557 -20.20 -8.57 8.15
CA THR A 557 -19.98 -10.02 7.90
C THR A 557 -20.50 -10.45 6.51
N GLU A 558 -20.25 -11.70 6.07
CA GLU A 558 -20.81 -12.24 4.82
C GLU A 558 -22.35 -12.46 4.86
N GLU A 559 -22.90 -12.81 6.01
CA GLU A 559 -24.34 -13.00 6.24
C GLU A 559 -25.10 -11.68 6.11
N GLU A 560 -24.47 -10.57 6.50
CA GLU A 560 -25.04 -9.23 6.40
C GLU A 560 -25.13 -8.72 4.97
N ILE A 561 -24.20 -9.12 4.10
CA ILE A 561 -24.26 -8.86 2.64
C ILE A 561 -25.53 -9.42 2.04
N GLU A 562 -25.94 -10.61 2.50
CA GLU A 562 -27.15 -11.26 2.05
C GLU A 562 -28.39 -10.49 2.50
N ILE A 563 -28.39 -9.92 3.71
CA ILE A 563 -29.41 -9.01 4.21
C ILE A 563 -29.47 -7.73 3.35
N TYR A 564 -28.34 -7.07 3.08
CA TYR A 564 -28.32 -5.87 2.21
C TYR A 564 -28.85 -6.17 0.80
N LYS A 565 -28.42 -7.29 0.20
CA LYS A 565 -28.91 -7.74 -1.12
C LYS A 565 -30.40 -8.06 -1.11
N ARG A 566 -30.88 -8.68 -0.03
CA ARG A 566 -32.29 -9.08 0.14
C ARG A 566 -33.22 -7.89 0.28
N PHE A 567 -32.81 -6.87 1.03
CA PHE A 567 -33.64 -5.70 1.32
C PHE A 567 -33.37 -4.50 0.41
N GLY A 568 -32.35 -4.56 -0.45
CA GLY A 568 -32.03 -3.48 -1.40
C GLY A 568 -31.50 -2.22 -0.73
N LEU A 569 -30.89 -2.35 0.46
CA LEU A 569 -30.38 -1.24 1.27
C LEU A 569 -29.34 -0.44 0.49
N GLY A 570 -29.61 0.87 0.33
CA GLY A 570 -28.70 1.83 -0.26
C GLY A 570 -27.51 2.14 0.66
N GLY A 571 -26.47 2.75 0.09
CA GLY A 571 -25.51 3.55 0.86
C GLY A 571 -24.63 2.82 1.87
N VAL A 572 -23.78 1.87 1.46
CA VAL A 572 -22.89 1.18 2.41
C VAL A 572 -21.55 1.92 2.54
N HIS A 573 -21.10 2.14 3.78
CA HIS A 573 -19.72 2.52 4.08
C HIS A 573 -18.80 1.28 3.99
N ILE A 574 -17.85 1.25 3.05
CA ILE A 574 -17.06 0.04 2.74
C ILE A 574 -15.57 0.26 2.96
N ARG A 575 -15.01 -0.23 4.07
CA ARG A 575 -13.55 -0.25 4.37
C ARG A 575 -12.74 -1.39 3.72
N LYS A 576 -13.26 -2.06 2.69
CA LYS A 576 -12.45 -2.96 1.83
C LYS A 576 -12.78 -2.71 0.36
N SER A 577 -11.89 -2.02 -0.37
CA SER A 577 -12.10 -1.67 -1.79
C SER A 577 -12.37 -2.88 -2.69
N GLN A 578 -11.69 -4.02 -2.46
CA GLN A 578 -11.95 -5.27 -3.18
C GLN A 578 -13.34 -5.88 -2.90
N PHE A 579 -13.98 -5.47 -1.81
CA PHE A 579 -15.30 -5.92 -1.40
C PHE A 579 -16.40 -5.00 -1.97
N ALA A 580 -16.12 -3.70 -2.08
CA ALA A 580 -16.98 -2.75 -2.78
C ALA A 580 -17.26 -3.16 -4.24
N ASP A 581 -16.23 -3.62 -4.95
CA ASP A 581 -16.40 -4.09 -6.33
C ASP A 581 -17.31 -5.32 -6.43
N LYS A 582 -17.24 -6.23 -5.44
CA LYS A 582 -18.12 -7.41 -5.37
C LYS A 582 -19.56 -7.03 -5.05
N LEU A 583 -19.77 -6.02 -4.21
CA LEU A 583 -21.09 -5.49 -3.88
C LEU A 583 -21.72 -4.77 -5.09
N LYS A 584 -20.99 -3.87 -5.75
CA LYS A 584 -21.44 -3.18 -6.98
C LYS A 584 -21.91 -4.15 -8.06
N GLN A 585 -21.25 -5.31 -8.19
CA GLN A 585 -21.61 -6.34 -9.17
C GLN A 585 -22.83 -7.18 -8.77
N GLY A 586 -23.19 -7.21 -7.48
CA GLY A 586 -24.19 -8.13 -6.93
C GLY A 586 -25.51 -7.49 -6.50
N VAL A 587 -25.63 -6.16 -6.55
CA VAL A 587 -26.86 -5.43 -6.20
C VAL A 587 -27.59 -4.96 -7.47
N LYS A 588 -28.92 -5.00 -7.46
CA LYS A 588 -29.75 -4.59 -8.61
C LYS A 588 -29.76 -3.08 -8.81
N ILE A 589 -29.75 -2.32 -7.72
CA ILE A 589 -29.69 -0.85 -7.71
C ILE A 589 -28.34 -0.46 -7.11
N PRO A 590 -27.53 0.37 -7.81
CA PRO A 590 -26.25 0.84 -7.28
C PRO A 590 -26.39 1.53 -5.92
N MET A 591 -25.37 1.40 -5.08
CA MET A 591 -25.30 2.03 -3.76
C MET A 591 -24.31 3.20 -3.78
N PHE A 592 -24.58 4.25 -2.99
CA PHE A 592 -23.54 5.22 -2.66
C PHE A 592 -22.43 4.54 -1.87
N ILE A 593 -21.20 4.95 -2.12
CA ILE A 593 -20.00 4.54 -1.41
C ILE A 593 -19.42 5.78 -0.76
N VAL A 594 -19.68 5.91 0.54
CA VAL A 594 -19.29 7.07 1.33
C VAL A 594 -17.87 6.89 1.86
N GLY A 595 -17.06 7.95 1.81
CA GLY A 595 -15.81 8.07 2.54
C GLY A 595 -15.90 9.22 3.53
N GLN A 596 -15.07 9.21 4.57
CA GLN A 596 -14.97 10.33 5.51
C GLN A 596 -13.52 10.84 5.52
N GLN A 597 -13.28 11.95 4.82
CA GLN A 597 -12.00 12.64 4.82
C GLN A 597 -12.24 14.14 5.03
N GLU A 598 -11.83 14.65 6.19
CA GLU A 598 -11.93 16.06 6.55
C GLU A 598 -10.58 16.76 6.32
N GLY A 599 -10.61 18.06 5.94
CA GLY A 599 -9.53 19.09 5.85
C GLY A 599 -8.36 19.00 4.83
N GLY A 600 -7.61 20.13 4.74
CA GLY A 600 -6.43 20.43 3.89
C GLY A 600 -5.50 21.49 4.55
N TRP A 601 -4.29 21.77 4.03
CA TRP A 601 -3.24 22.59 4.70
C TRP A 601 -3.47 24.12 4.60
N ILE A 602 -3.32 24.89 5.69
CA ILE A 602 -3.13 26.36 5.65
C ILE A 602 -2.20 26.88 6.79
N GLU A 603 -1.15 27.64 6.44
CA GLU A 603 -0.51 28.74 7.20
C GLU A 603 0.38 29.57 6.21
N GLU A 604 0.50 30.91 6.19
CA GLU A 604 0.04 32.00 7.06
C GLU A 604 -0.24 33.30 6.26
N ARG A 605 -1.46 33.84 6.44
CA ARG A 605 -1.80 35.28 6.53
C ARG A 605 -3.11 35.44 7.34
N GLY A 606 -3.12 34.99 8.60
CA GLY A 606 -4.18 35.34 9.56
C GLY A 606 -4.74 34.23 10.46
N LEU A 607 -4.55 32.95 10.11
CA LEU A 607 -4.96 31.81 10.94
C LEU A 607 -3.72 31.17 11.58
N LYS A 608 -3.46 31.47 12.85
CA LYS A 608 -2.32 30.91 13.63
C LYS A 608 -2.54 29.44 14.05
N ARG A 609 -3.24 28.64 13.24
CA ARG A 609 -3.64 27.28 13.61
C ARG A 609 -3.52 26.33 12.43
N ARG A 610 -2.71 25.29 12.62
CA ARG A 610 -2.70 24.09 11.79
C ARG A 610 -4.05 23.38 11.92
N ILE A 611 -4.81 23.33 10.83
CA ILE A 611 -5.99 22.47 10.70
C ILE A 611 -5.46 21.04 10.47
N HIS A 612 -5.23 20.29 11.55
CA HIS A 612 -4.97 18.86 11.49
C HIS A 612 -6.29 18.07 11.46
N ASN A 613 -6.36 17.08 10.58
CA ASN A 613 -7.52 16.19 10.50
C ASN A 613 -7.22 14.90 11.25
N LYS A 614 -7.72 14.78 12.48
CA LYS A 614 -7.74 13.51 13.24
C LYS A 614 -9.06 12.74 13.09
N SER A 615 -9.81 13.00 12.03
CA SER A 615 -11.13 12.40 11.77
C SER A 615 -11.06 11.09 10.96
N ALA A 616 -9.99 10.32 11.13
CA ALA A 616 -9.89 8.92 10.67
C ALA A 616 -9.48 7.94 11.80
N ASP A 617 -9.54 8.39 13.07
CA ASP A 617 -8.97 7.65 14.22
C ASP A 617 -10.02 7.10 15.21
N ILE A 618 -11.31 7.48 15.10
CA ILE A 618 -12.30 7.26 16.17
C ILE A 618 -13.40 6.22 15.88
N VAL A 619 -13.69 5.81 14.64
CA VAL A 619 -14.71 4.75 14.39
C VAL A 619 -14.08 3.38 14.05
N GLY A 620 -12.78 3.21 14.31
CA GLY A 620 -12.05 1.95 14.08
C GLY A 620 -11.84 1.08 15.32
N ARG A 621 -12.15 1.58 16.51
CA ARG A 621 -11.71 0.95 17.77
C ARG A 621 -12.71 0.00 18.44
N GLU A 622 -13.97 -0.06 18.00
CA GLU A 622 -14.97 -0.87 18.71
C GLU A 622 -15.11 -2.33 18.23
N PHE A 623 -14.38 -2.79 17.20
CA PHE A 623 -14.48 -4.17 16.71
C PHE A 623 -13.15 -4.88 16.40
N GLU A 624 -12.12 -4.62 17.21
CA GLU A 624 -10.88 -5.43 17.19
C GLU A 624 -11.06 -6.89 17.67
N HIS A 625 -12.29 -7.32 17.98
CA HIS A 625 -12.53 -8.68 18.45
C HIS A 625 -12.87 -9.70 17.37
N LEU A 626 -13.04 -9.32 16.09
CA LEU A 626 -13.51 -10.28 15.10
C LEU A 626 -12.71 -10.26 13.78
N VAL A 627 -12.10 -11.42 13.54
CA VAL A 627 -11.69 -11.99 12.24
C VAL A 627 -10.24 -11.73 11.78
N PHE A 628 -9.37 -12.57 12.35
CA PHE A 628 -8.50 -13.46 11.55
C PHE A 628 -9.17 -13.89 10.23
N ARG A 629 -8.64 -13.50 9.08
CA ARG A 629 -8.18 -14.42 8.00
C ARG A 629 -7.91 -13.69 6.67
N GLU A 630 -6.79 -14.10 6.09
CA GLU A 630 -6.45 -14.17 4.66
C GLU A 630 -6.08 -12.91 3.86
N LYS A 631 -4.75 -12.73 3.78
CA LYS A 631 -3.91 -12.46 2.60
C LYS A 631 -4.58 -12.63 1.22
N LYS A 632 -4.51 -11.60 0.35
CA LYS A 632 -3.52 -11.48 -0.76
C LYS A 632 -3.73 -10.24 -1.65
N ARG A 633 -2.62 -9.51 -1.82
CA ARG A 633 -2.35 -8.41 -2.77
C ARG A 633 -2.52 -8.83 -4.24
N ARG A 634 -2.94 -7.91 -5.13
CA ARG A 634 -2.03 -7.26 -6.11
C ARG A 634 -2.64 -6.02 -6.81
N PRO A 635 -1.79 -5.07 -7.26
CA PRO A 635 -2.13 -3.76 -7.79
C PRO A 635 -2.15 -3.71 -9.33
N SER A 636 -2.70 -2.64 -9.89
CA SER A 636 -2.41 -2.17 -11.25
C SER A 636 -2.47 -0.64 -11.30
N LEU A 637 -1.51 0.01 -11.95
CA LEU A 637 -1.79 0.87 -13.11
C LEU A 637 -0.53 1.50 -13.69
N GLU A 638 -0.61 1.70 -14.99
CA GLU A 638 0.43 1.83 -15.98
C GLU A 638 0.66 3.31 -16.40
N ARG A 639 1.92 3.77 -16.35
CA ARG A 639 2.62 4.91 -17.02
C ARG A 639 2.12 5.27 -18.44
N LYS A 640 2.58 6.42 -18.95
CA LYS A 640 2.61 6.83 -20.38
C LYS A 640 3.49 8.10 -20.44
N TRP A 641 4.50 8.34 -21.28
CA TRP A 641 4.80 7.93 -22.66
C TRP A 641 6.29 8.12 -23.03
N LEU A 642 6.83 7.25 -23.91
CA LEU A 642 7.47 7.61 -25.19
C LEU A 642 7.56 6.34 -26.06
N PRO A 643 6.88 6.30 -27.22
CA PRO A 643 5.72 5.42 -27.46
C PRO A 643 5.94 3.99 -26.95
N SER A 644 5.97 3.84 -25.63
CA SER A 644 6.35 2.61 -24.97
C SER A 644 5.07 1.85 -24.72
N PHE A 645 4.61 1.17 -25.78
CA PHE A 645 3.74 0.02 -25.71
C PHE A 645 3.99 -0.71 -24.38
N TYR A 646 3.02 -0.63 -23.47
CA TYR A 646 2.98 -1.35 -22.20
C TYR A 646 3.00 -2.86 -22.43
N PRO A 647 4.16 -3.53 -22.65
CA PRO A 647 4.17 -4.82 -23.33
C PRO A 647 3.16 -5.69 -22.63
N ALA A 648 2.07 -6.01 -23.32
CA ALA A 648 1.12 -6.98 -22.84
C ALA A 648 1.98 -8.17 -22.39
N GLN A 649 2.10 -8.39 -21.06
CA GLN A 649 3.31 -8.98 -20.50
C GLN A 649 3.58 -10.30 -21.20
N CYS A 650 4.67 -10.36 -21.99
CA CYS A 650 4.97 -11.52 -22.80
C CYS A 650 5.01 -12.75 -21.88
N ARG A 651 4.23 -13.79 -22.22
CA ARG A 651 4.09 -15.00 -21.41
C ARG A 651 4.88 -16.08 -22.10
N VAL A 652 5.91 -16.57 -21.44
CA VAL A 652 6.78 -17.64 -21.93
C VAL A 652 6.47 -18.89 -21.14
N LEU A 653 6.08 -19.97 -21.83
CA LEU A 653 5.90 -21.28 -21.22
C LEU A 653 7.09 -22.18 -21.57
N CYS A 654 7.86 -22.60 -20.58
CA CYS A 654 8.88 -23.63 -20.72
C CYS A 654 8.26 -25.00 -20.46
N LEU A 655 8.48 -25.92 -21.41
CA LEU A 655 8.07 -27.32 -21.29
C LEU A 655 9.28 -28.19 -20.97
N ALA A 656 9.09 -29.10 -20.02
CA ALA A 656 10.10 -30.03 -19.55
C ALA A 656 9.47 -31.41 -19.32
N ALA A 657 10.23 -32.49 -19.59
CA ALA A 657 9.74 -33.85 -19.34
C ALA A 657 9.75 -34.16 -17.83
N HIS A 658 10.89 -33.91 -17.19
CA HIS A 658 11.14 -34.22 -15.79
C HIS A 658 11.60 -32.98 -15.01
N PRO A 659 11.42 -32.95 -13.67
CA PRO A 659 12.19 -32.07 -12.79
C PRO A 659 13.68 -32.10 -13.19
N ASP A 660 14.39 -30.98 -13.29
CA ASP A 660 15.78 -30.79 -13.81
C ASP A 660 15.94 -30.51 -15.30
N ASP A 661 14.93 -30.83 -16.12
CA ASP A 661 14.95 -30.57 -17.55
C ASP A 661 14.62 -29.11 -17.90
N GLU A 662 14.24 -28.28 -16.92
CA GLU A 662 13.90 -26.88 -17.19
C GLU A 662 15.07 -26.11 -17.81
N ASP A 663 14.78 -25.24 -18.78
CA ASP A 663 15.79 -24.35 -19.33
C ASP A 663 16.00 -23.14 -18.38
N ALA A 664 16.65 -23.42 -17.25
CA ALA A 664 16.87 -22.47 -16.17
C ALA A 664 17.52 -21.16 -16.64
N GLU A 665 18.52 -21.26 -17.52
CA GLU A 665 19.22 -20.10 -18.07
C GLU A 665 18.29 -19.26 -18.96
N ALA A 666 17.55 -19.88 -19.88
CA ALA A 666 16.62 -19.16 -20.75
C ALA A 666 15.44 -18.55 -19.98
N LEU A 667 14.90 -19.26 -18.98
CA LEU A 667 13.85 -18.78 -18.10
C LEU A 667 14.29 -17.53 -17.32
N LEU A 668 15.49 -17.57 -16.73
CA LEU A 668 16.04 -16.41 -16.02
C LEU A 668 16.35 -15.27 -16.99
N TYR A 669 16.95 -15.57 -18.15
CA TYR A 669 17.30 -14.57 -19.15
C TYR A 669 16.08 -13.82 -19.68
N LEU A 670 15.05 -14.55 -20.11
CA LEU A 670 13.82 -13.95 -20.65
C LEU A 670 13.08 -13.10 -19.62
N LYS A 671 13.12 -13.50 -18.35
CA LYS A 671 12.53 -12.73 -17.27
C LYS A 671 13.33 -11.47 -16.94
N GLU A 672 14.61 -11.60 -16.61
CA GLU A 672 15.41 -10.49 -16.08
C GLU A 672 15.85 -9.53 -17.19
N LYS A 673 16.06 -10.00 -18.43
CA LYS A 673 16.43 -9.16 -19.59
C LYS A 673 15.21 -8.50 -20.25
N PHE A 674 14.14 -9.26 -20.48
CA PHE A 674 12.99 -8.83 -21.29
C PHE A 674 11.69 -8.63 -20.50
N GLY A 675 11.69 -8.86 -19.19
CA GLY A 675 10.51 -8.65 -18.35
C GLY A 675 9.38 -9.66 -18.59
N CYS A 676 9.65 -10.77 -19.26
CA CYS A 676 8.65 -11.79 -19.56
C CYS A 676 8.11 -12.46 -18.28
N GLN A 677 6.81 -12.79 -18.26
CA GLN A 677 6.26 -13.72 -17.30
C GLN A 677 6.58 -15.15 -17.73
N THR A 678 7.44 -15.83 -16.97
CA THR A 678 7.80 -17.21 -17.25
C THR A 678 6.97 -18.20 -16.46
N TYR A 679 6.57 -19.28 -17.13
CA TYR A 679 5.82 -20.41 -16.57
C TYR A 679 6.60 -21.69 -16.89
N LEU A 680 6.54 -22.67 -15.99
CA LEU A 680 7.13 -23.98 -16.20
C LEU A 680 6.02 -25.03 -16.16
N LEU A 681 5.93 -25.87 -17.19
CA LEU A 681 5.02 -27.02 -17.23
C LEU A 681 5.84 -28.29 -17.42
N LEU A 682 5.87 -29.10 -16.36
CA LEU A 682 6.51 -30.41 -16.37
C LEU A 682 5.50 -31.49 -16.71
N PHE A 683 5.90 -32.47 -17.50
CA PHE A 683 5.01 -33.59 -17.84
C PHE A 683 4.83 -34.51 -16.63
N THR A 684 5.91 -34.77 -15.90
CA THR A 684 5.96 -35.69 -14.75
C THR A 684 6.38 -34.99 -13.46
N ARG A 685 6.30 -35.70 -12.32
CA ARG A 685 6.87 -35.23 -11.03
C ARG A 685 8.23 -35.86 -10.73
N GLY A 686 8.79 -36.64 -11.64
CA GLY A 686 10.08 -37.29 -11.44
C GLY A 686 10.02 -38.52 -10.53
N GLU A 687 8.85 -39.10 -10.30
CA GLU A 687 8.65 -40.22 -9.36
C GLU A 687 9.31 -41.54 -9.79
N GLY A 688 9.67 -41.68 -11.07
CA GLY A 688 10.22 -42.91 -11.67
C GLY A 688 11.75 -42.91 -11.78
N GLY A 689 12.42 -41.83 -11.37
CA GLY A 689 13.86 -41.70 -11.44
C GLY A 689 14.62 -42.26 -10.23
N GLU A 690 15.94 -42.35 -10.36
CA GLU A 690 16.82 -42.72 -9.24
C GLU A 690 16.91 -41.62 -8.18
N ASN A 691 17.03 -41.99 -6.90
CA ASN A 691 17.20 -41.06 -5.79
C ASN A 691 18.60 -41.18 -5.18
N ARG A 692 19.36 -40.08 -5.21
CA ARG A 692 20.74 -40.01 -4.70
C ARG A 692 20.88 -39.46 -3.28
N VAL A 693 19.78 -39.04 -2.65
CA VAL A 693 19.80 -38.36 -1.35
C VAL A 693 19.26 -39.23 -0.23
N ASN A 694 18.23 -40.03 -0.50
CA ASN A 694 17.62 -40.90 0.50
C ASN A 694 16.91 -42.11 -0.17
N PRO A 695 16.39 -43.08 0.60
CA PRO A 695 15.76 -44.27 0.04
C PRO A 695 14.34 -44.06 -0.53
N SER A 696 13.82 -42.83 -0.57
CA SER A 696 12.43 -42.58 -1.03
C SER A 696 12.31 -42.86 -2.53
N LEU A 697 11.26 -43.58 -2.92
CA LEU A 697 10.97 -43.95 -4.31
C LEU A 697 9.52 -43.61 -4.65
N TYR A 698 9.19 -43.58 -5.94
CA TYR A 698 7.82 -43.42 -6.42
C TYR A 698 7.17 -42.14 -5.88
N LYS A 699 6.00 -42.24 -5.25
CA LYS A 699 5.21 -41.07 -4.81
C LYS A 699 6.00 -40.14 -3.89
N ASP A 700 6.76 -40.70 -2.95
CA ASP A 700 7.54 -39.92 -1.99
C ASP A 700 8.69 -39.17 -2.67
N LEU A 701 9.30 -39.79 -3.69
CA LEU A 701 10.28 -39.14 -4.55
C LEU A 701 9.64 -38.01 -5.39
N GLY A 702 8.43 -38.23 -5.91
CA GLY A 702 7.68 -37.20 -6.63
C GLY A 702 7.34 -35.98 -5.76
N PHE A 703 7.01 -36.18 -4.48
CA PHE A 703 6.84 -35.08 -3.53
C PHE A 703 8.14 -34.33 -3.28
N LEU A 704 9.24 -35.04 -3.02
CA LEU A 704 10.55 -34.44 -2.82
C LEU A 704 10.98 -33.60 -4.02
N ARG A 705 10.90 -34.14 -5.24
CA ARG A 705 11.27 -33.44 -6.47
C ARG A 705 10.36 -32.26 -6.79
N THR A 706 9.09 -32.32 -6.37
CA THR A 706 8.20 -31.15 -6.45
C THR A 706 8.74 -30.01 -5.59
N GLU A 707 9.19 -30.27 -4.37
CA GLU A 707 9.81 -29.24 -3.54
C GLU A 707 11.13 -28.71 -4.14
N GLU A 708 11.95 -29.59 -4.72
CA GLU A 708 13.20 -29.19 -5.38
C GLU A 708 12.93 -28.26 -6.57
N VAL A 709 11.95 -28.61 -7.41
CA VAL A 709 11.50 -27.76 -8.54
C VAL A 709 10.94 -26.43 -8.04
N GLU A 710 10.11 -26.41 -6.99
CA GLU A 710 9.56 -25.15 -6.46
C GLU A 710 10.69 -24.24 -5.89
N ARG A 711 11.73 -24.82 -5.27
CA ARG A 711 12.92 -24.06 -4.85
C ARG A 711 13.72 -23.54 -6.05
N SER A 712 13.96 -24.37 -7.06
CA SER A 712 14.61 -23.97 -8.32
C SER A 712 13.83 -22.82 -8.99
N ALA A 713 12.53 -23.03 -9.19
CA ALA A 713 11.59 -22.07 -9.76
C ALA A 713 11.53 -20.76 -8.97
N SER A 714 11.66 -20.78 -7.64
CA SER A 714 11.76 -19.57 -6.82
C SER A 714 13.05 -18.79 -7.05
N ILE A 715 14.19 -19.46 -7.28
CA ILE A 715 15.47 -18.82 -7.59
C ILE A 715 15.42 -18.15 -8.97
N LEU A 716 14.87 -18.86 -9.96
CA LEU A 716 14.61 -18.35 -11.32
C LEU A 716 13.49 -17.29 -11.31
N GLY A 717 12.65 -17.33 -10.28
CA GLY A 717 11.38 -16.62 -10.09
C GLY A 717 10.42 -16.79 -11.26
N VAL A 718 10.21 -18.05 -11.63
CA VAL A 718 9.09 -18.53 -12.46
C VAL A 718 7.78 -18.20 -11.75
N LYS A 719 6.79 -17.70 -12.50
CA LYS A 719 5.51 -17.23 -11.94
C LYS A 719 4.65 -18.38 -11.39
N LYS A 720 4.67 -19.51 -12.08
CA LYS A 720 3.95 -20.72 -11.65
C LYS A 720 4.57 -21.98 -12.28
N VAL A 721 4.76 -22.99 -11.44
CA VAL A 721 5.07 -24.36 -11.86
C VAL A 721 3.77 -25.13 -12.00
N CYS A 722 3.62 -25.85 -13.10
CA CYS A 722 2.47 -26.70 -13.40
C CYS A 722 2.95 -28.12 -13.73
N TYR A 723 2.09 -29.09 -13.46
CA TYR A 723 2.36 -30.50 -13.75
C TYR A 723 1.23 -31.05 -14.62
N LEU A 724 1.59 -31.73 -15.70
CA LEU A 724 0.62 -32.40 -16.57
C LEU A 724 0.03 -33.64 -15.90
N GLY A 725 0.76 -34.19 -14.92
CA GLY A 725 0.37 -35.37 -14.14
C GLY A 725 0.49 -36.65 -14.94
N LYS A 726 1.51 -36.74 -15.79
CA LYS A 726 1.87 -37.97 -16.50
C LYS A 726 2.81 -38.80 -15.62
N PRO A 727 2.68 -40.14 -15.63
CA PRO A 727 3.56 -40.99 -14.86
C PRO A 727 4.99 -40.86 -15.38
N ASP A 728 5.93 -40.73 -14.46
CA ASP A 728 7.35 -40.95 -14.74
C ASP A 728 7.69 -42.43 -14.64
N PHE A 729 8.54 -42.92 -15.54
CA PHE A 729 8.94 -44.33 -15.62
C PHE A 729 10.35 -44.45 -16.20
N GLU A 730 10.88 -45.68 -16.20
CA GLU A 730 12.26 -45.97 -16.59
C GLU A 730 12.64 -45.40 -17.96
N TYR A 731 13.93 -45.08 -18.09
CA TYR A 731 14.50 -44.56 -19.32
C TYR A 731 14.19 -45.48 -20.50
N THR A 732 13.65 -44.90 -21.57
CA THR A 732 13.31 -45.65 -22.79
C THR A 732 13.63 -44.85 -24.04
N THR A 733 14.03 -45.56 -25.09
CA THR A 733 14.21 -45.01 -26.45
C THR A 733 13.00 -45.31 -27.34
N SER A 734 11.94 -45.93 -26.81
CA SER A 734 10.75 -46.32 -27.56
C SER A 734 9.58 -45.35 -27.35
N LEU A 735 9.23 -44.58 -28.39
CA LEU A 735 8.02 -43.75 -28.38
C LEU A 735 6.74 -44.57 -28.23
N LYS A 736 6.75 -45.84 -28.65
CA LYS A 736 5.62 -46.76 -28.47
C LYS A 736 5.38 -47.06 -26.99
N GLN A 737 6.43 -47.16 -26.18
CA GLN A 737 6.31 -47.34 -24.74
C GLN A 737 5.78 -46.07 -24.08
N VAL A 738 6.29 -44.90 -24.45
CA VAL A 738 5.76 -43.62 -23.96
C VAL A 738 4.28 -43.47 -24.30
N GLY A 739 3.85 -43.86 -25.50
CA GLY A 739 2.44 -43.82 -25.90
C GLY A 739 1.51 -44.76 -25.13
N LYS A 740 2.04 -45.79 -24.44
CA LYS A 740 1.24 -46.63 -23.52
C LYS A 740 0.98 -45.94 -22.19
N GLU A 741 1.99 -45.27 -21.64
CA GLU A 741 1.92 -44.62 -20.34
C GLU A 741 1.35 -43.20 -20.41
N TRP A 742 1.68 -42.47 -21.48
CA TRP A 742 1.18 -41.14 -21.78
C TRP A 742 0.16 -41.24 -22.89
N ASP A 743 -1.09 -41.56 -22.53
CA ASP A 743 -2.19 -41.57 -23.50
C ASP A 743 -2.18 -40.27 -24.32
N LYS A 744 -1.99 -40.41 -25.63
CA LYS A 744 -1.72 -39.26 -26.50
C LYS A 744 -2.87 -38.25 -26.46
N ARG A 745 -4.11 -38.73 -26.48
CA ARG A 745 -5.30 -37.87 -26.50
C ARG A 745 -5.47 -37.10 -25.21
N ASP A 746 -5.34 -37.75 -24.05
CA ASP A 746 -5.40 -37.09 -22.74
C ASP A 746 -4.23 -36.11 -22.53
N THR A 747 -3.04 -36.47 -22.99
CA THR A 747 -1.85 -35.62 -22.88
C THR A 747 -2.02 -34.34 -23.69
N LEU A 748 -2.47 -34.45 -24.95
CA LEU A 748 -2.82 -33.30 -25.78
C LEU A 748 -3.97 -32.48 -25.19
N ARG A 749 -5.01 -33.15 -24.65
CA ARG A 749 -6.12 -32.46 -23.96
C ARG A 749 -5.61 -31.56 -22.85
N ARG A 750 -4.74 -32.07 -21.99
CA ARG A 750 -4.18 -31.32 -20.85
C ARG A 750 -3.22 -30.22 -21.31
N LEU A 751 -2.38 -30.47 -22.31
CA LEU A 751 -1.48 -29.45 -22.87
C LEU A 751 -2.27 -28.30 -23.48
N VAL A 752 -3.27 -28.59 -24.31
CA VAL A 752 -4.17 -27.60 -24.89
C VAL A 752 -4.90 -26.80 -23.81
N TYR A 753 -5.34 -27.45 -22.74
CA TYR A 753 -5.94 -26.76 -21.60
C TYR A 753 -4.95 -25.77 -20.96
N PHE A 754 -3.71 -26.18 -20.68
CA PHE A 754 -2.69 -25.28 -20.15
C PHE A 754 -2.31 -24.15 -21.11
N TYR A 755 -2.27 -24.40 -22.42
CA TYR A 755 -2.04 -23.34 -23.41
C TYR A 755 -3.20 -22.33 -23.41
N ARG A 756 -4.45 -22.78 -23.29
CA ARG A 756 -5.64 -21.91 -23.20
C ARG A 756 -5.78 -21.19 -21.86
N LEU A 757 -5.29 -21.81 -20.78
CA LEU A 757 -5.31 -21.26 -19.42
C LEU A 757 -4.20 -20.24 -19.19
N ILE A 758 -2.95 -20.62 -19.51
CA ILE A 758 -1.75 -19.77 -19.34
C ILE A 758 -1.68 -18.73 -20.46
N ARG A 759 -2.22 -19.04 -21.64
CA ARG A 759 -2.19 -18.21 -22.83
C ARG A 759 -0.78 -17.76 -23.22
N PRO A 760 0.22 -18.67 -23.36
CA PRO A 760 1.58 -18.26 -23.66
C PRO A 760 1.68 -17.62 -25.04
N HIS A 761 2.46 -16.55 -25.14
CA HIS A 761 2.84 -15.94 -26.41
C HIS A 761 3.98 -16.75 -27.06
N ILE A 762 4.95 -17.17 -26.25
CA ILE A 762 6.07 -18.01 -26.68
C ILE A 762 6.07 -19.29 -25.87
N ILE A 763 6.32 -20.41 -26.54
CA ILE A 763 6.63 -21.68 -25.90
C ILE A 763 8.09 -22.02 -26.20
N ILE A 764 8.84 -22.42 -25.18
CA ILE A 764 10.20 -22.93 -25.32
C ILE A 764 10.28 -24.33 -24.73
N THR A 765 11.14 -25.16 -25.29
CA THR A 765 11.49 -26.46 -24.71
C THR A 765 12.97 -26.73 -24.92
N LYS A 766 13.61 -27.36 -23.94
CA LYS A 766 14.98 -27.87 -24.13
C LYS A 766 14.99 -29.08 -25.06
N HIS A 767 13.82 -29.70 -25.26
CA HIS A 767 13.70 -30.99 -25.93
C HIS A 767 13.50 -30.91 -27.44
N ASN A 768 14.10 -31.85 -28.16
CA ASN A 768 13.94 -31.97 -29.62
C ASN A 768 13.59 -33.41 -30.07
N LYS A 769 13.23 -33.57 -31.35
CA LYS A 769 12.80 -34.86 -31.92
C LYS A 769 13.94 -35.86 -32.18
N SER A 770 15.20 -35.43 -32.06
CA SER A 770 16.38 -36.27 -32.28
C SER A 770 17.03 -36.77 -30.98
N GLU A 771 16.46 -36.46 -29.81
CA GLU A 771 16.98 -36.93 -28.53
C GLU A 771 16.88 -38.44 -28.32
N LEU A 772 17.82 -38.99 -27.55
CA LEU A 772 17.84 -40.42 -27.23
C LEU A 772 16.63 -40.81 -26.35
N SER A 773 16.34 -40.02 -25.32
CA SER A 773 15.17 -40.20 -24.46
C SER A 773 13.88 -40.06 -25.26
N ALA A 774 13.05 -41.12 -25.28
CA ALA A 774 11.76 -41.08 -25.93
C ALA A 774 10.76 -40.18 -25.20
N GLN A 775 10.90 -40.00 -23.87
CA GLN A 775 10.06 -39.08 -23.10
C GLN A 775 10.32 -37.62 -23.54
N HIS A 776 11.59 -37.25 -23.75
CA HIS A 776 11.97 -35.93 -24.25
C HIS A 776 11.47 -35.71 -25.69
N ARG A 777 11.65 -36.71 -26.57
CA ARG A 777 11.08 -36.67 -27.92
C ARG A 777 9.55 -36.54 -27.91
N ALA A 778 8.86 -37.20 -26.98
CA ALA A 778 7.42 -37.09 -26.84
C ALA A 778 7.01 -35.66 -26.44
N VAL A 779 7.73 -34.99 -25.53
CA VAL A 779 7.50 -33.56 -25.23
C VAL A 779 7.64 -32.70 -26.49
N ALA A 780 8.69 -32.91 -27.29
CA ALA A 780 8.89 -32.16 -28.53
C ALA A 780 7.76 -32.39 -29.55
N ILE A 781 7.32 -33.63 -29.73
CA ILE A 781 6.23 -33.98 -30.67
C ILE A 781 4.88 -33.43 -30.18
N LEU A 782 4.54 -33.66 -28.92
CA LEU A 782 3.24 -33.29 -28.35
C LEU A 782 3.09 -31.78 -28.17
N SER A 783 4.18 -31.06 -27.91
CA SER A 783 4.16 -29.60 -27.81
C SER A 783 3.85 -28.92 -29.14
N GLU A 784 4.36 -29.46 -30.25
CA GLU A 784 4.07 -29.01 -31.61
C GLU A 784 2.61 -29.31 -32.00
N GLU A 785 2.12 -30.51 -31.71
CA GLU A 785 0.72 -30.87 -32.00
C GLU A 785 -0.26 -30.06 -31.12
N ALA A 786 0.07 -29.85 -29.84
CA ALA A 786 -0.73 -28.99 -28.96
C ALA A 786 -0.73 -27.52 -29.40
N PHE A 787 0.34 -27.04 -30.04
CA PHE A 787 0.41 -25.67 -30.59
C PHE A 787 -0.67 -25.45 -31.64
N ASP A 788 -0.85 -26.41 -32.56
CA ASP A 788 -1.87 -26.33 -33.61
C ASP A 788 -3.29 -26.54 -33.06
N LEU A 789 -3.45 -27.42 -32.07
CA LEU A 789 -4.76 -27.73 -31.48
C LEU A 789 -5.29 -26.63 -30.55
N ALA A 790 -4.42 -25.83 -29.92
CA ALA A 790 -4.83 -24.84 -28.93
C ALA A 790 -5.71 -23.72 -29.52
N GLY A 791 -5.41 -23.28 -30.75
CA GLY A 791 -6.20 -22.31 -31.50
C GLY A 791 -7.45 -22.87 -32.17
N ASN A 792 -7.61 -24.19 -32.27
CA ASN A 792 -8.75 -24.81 -32.94
C ASN A 792 -9.95 -25.00 -31.99
N PRO A 793 -11.10 -24.32 -32.19
CA PRO A 793 -12.26 -24.43 -31.30
C PRO A 793 -12.92 -25.81 -31.30
N LYS A 794 -12.72 -26.63 -32.35
CA LYS A 794 -13.23 -28.00 -32.42
C LYS A 794 -12.40 -28.97 -31.58
N SER A 795 -11.14 -28.63 -31.30
CA SER A 795 -10.25 -29.46 -30.50
C SER A 795 -10.57 -29.30 -29.01
N PHE A 796 -10.99 -30.40 -28.39
CA PHE A 796 -11.37 -30.46 -26.97
C PHE A 796 -12.41 -29.39 -26.59
N ALA A 797 -13.49 -29.30 -27.38
CA ALA A 797 -14.54 -28.28 -27.26
C ALA A 797 -15.14 -28.17 -25.84
N GLN A 798 -15.22 -29.29 -25.11
CA GLN A 798 -15.71 -29.34 -23.73
C GLN A 798 -14.94 -28.44 -22.75
N GLN A 799 -13.69 -28.07 -23.07
CA GLN A 799 -12.91 -27.14 -22.25
C GLN A 799 -13.46 -25.72 -22.31
N LEU A 800 -14.13 -25.35 -23.41
CA LEU A 800 -14.70 -24.01 -23.60
C LEU A 800 -15.89 -23.78 -22.67
N GLU A 801 -16.67 -24.83 -22.40
CA GLU A 801 -17.76 -24.84 -21.41
C GLU A 801 -17.23 -24.69 -19.98
N SER A 802 -16.00 -25.14 -19.72
CA SER A 802 -15.32 -25.05 -18.41
C SER A 802 -14.66 -23.70 -18.14
N GLY A 803 -14.84 -22.70 -19.02
CA GLY A 803 -14.43 -21.31 -18.78
C GLY A 803 -13.08 -20.88 -19.38
N VAL A 804 -12.40 -21.72 -20.17
CA VAL A 804 -11.22 -21.29 -20.95
C VAL A 804 -11.61 -20.96 -22.39
N SER A 805 -11.01 -19.94 -23.01
CA SER A 805 -11.22 -19.65 -24.44
C SER A 805 -10.14 -20.29 -25.29
N VAL A 806 -10.37 -20.42 -26.60
CA VAL A 806 -9.29 -20.74 -27.54
C VAL A 806 -8.14 -19.75 -27.42
N TRP A 807 -6.92 -20.24 -27.65
CA TRP A 807 -5.71 -19.43 -27.64
C TRP A 807 -4.67 -20.04 -28.58
N GLN A 808 -4.13 -19.24 -29.49
CA GLN A 808 -3.05 -19.65 -30.39
C GLN A 808 -1.74 -18.99 -29.94
N PRO A 809 -0.76 -19.76 -29.42
CA PRO A 809 0.58 -19.23 -29.16
C PRO A 809 1.21 -18.69 -30.44
N LEU A 810 2.09 -17.68 -30.32
CA LEU A 810 2.71 -17.02 -31.48
C LEU A 810 3.88 -17.81 -32.02
N LYS A 811 4.75 -18.34 -31.14
CA LYS A 811 5.94 -19.08 -31.53
C LYS A 811 6.23 -20.26 -30.61
N LEU A 812 6.75 -21.33 -31.18
CA LEU A 812 7.31 -22.48 -30.48
C LEU A 812 8.78 -22.60 -30.88
N PHE A 813 9.67 -22.61 -29.88
CA PHE A 813 11.10 -22.83 -30.07
C PHE A 813 11.58 -24.08 -29.32
N HIS A 814 12.62 -24.70 -29.85
CA HIS A 814 13.37 -25.75 -29.16
C HIS A 814 14.86 -25.43 -29.10
N ARG A 815 15.55 -25.91 -28.07
CA ARG A 815 17.00 -25.71 -27.94
C ARG A 815 17.73 -26.49 -29.05
N THR A 816 18.68 -25.83 -29.70
CA THR A 816 19.56 -26.44 -30.70
C THR A 816 21.02 -26.29 -30.28
N TYR A 817 21.86 -27.21 -30.73
CA TYR A 817 23.31 -27.15 -30.57
C TYR A 817 24.02 -26.99 -31.92
N GLU A 818 23.27 -26.91 -33.01
CA GLU A 818 23.80 -26.65 -34.34
C GLU A 818 24.25 -25.19 -34.49
N ASP A 819 25.10 -24.92 -35.48
CA ASP A 819 25.51 -23.53 -35.82
C ASP A 819 24.40 -22.75 -36.53
N LYS A 820 23.39 -23.45 -37.04
CA LYS A 820 22.18 -22.85 -37.58
C LYS A 820 21.15 -22.68 -36.47
N TYR A 821 20.86 -21.42 -36.12
CA TYR A 821 19.89 -21.05 -35.09
C TYR A 821 19.12 -19.79 -35.48
N ASP A 822 17.94 -19.63 -34.88
CA ASP A 822 17.07 -18.47 -35.07
C ASP A 822 17.27 -17.44 -33.96
N VAL A 823 17.53 -17.88 -32.72
CA VAL A 823 17.74 -17.00 -31.55
C VAL A 823 18.97 -17.44 -30.76
N LEU A 824 19.72 -16.45 -30.25
CA LEU A 824 20.91 -16.63 -29.41
C LEU A 824 20.74 -15.88 -28.09
N LEU A 825 20.94 -16.55 -26.96
CA LEU A 825 21.02 -15.93 -25.64
C LEU A 825 22.42 -16.08 -25.06
N ASN A 826 22.91 -15.01 -24.44
CA ASN A 826 24.21 -15.00 -23.77
C ASN A 826 24.03 -15.01 -22.24
N PRO A 827 24.05 -16.19 -21.60
CA PRO A 827 23.86 -16.29 -20.15
C PRO A 827 25.09 -15.86 -19.33
N HIS A 828 26.22 -15.56 -19.98
CA HIS A 828 27.47 -15.11 -19.32
C HIS A 828 27.46 -13.63 -18.96
N GLN A 829 26.43 -12.91 -19.41
CA GLN A 829 26.22 -11.54 -18.98
C GLN A 829 25.90 -11.51 -17.48
N LYS A 830 26.41 -10.51 -16.77
CA LYS A 830 25.99 -10.29 -15.37
C LYS A 830 24.51 -9.93 -15.33
N VAL A 831 23.79 -10.53 -14.39
CA VAL A 831 22.46 -10.05 -14.02
C VAL A 831 22.65 -8.73 -13.29
N PRO A 832 22.02 -7.64 -13.74
CA PRO A 832 22.06 -6.36 -13.05
C PRO A 832 21.79 -6.56 -11.56
N LEU A 833 22.61 -5.93 -10.73
CA LEU A 833 22.50 -5.88 -9.28
C LEU A 833 22.89 -7.15 -8.52
N ARG A 834 23.03 -8.33 -9.15
CA ARG A 834 23.29 -9.61 -8.45
C ARG A 834 24.75 -10.05 -8.39
N ASN A 835 25.67 -9.30 -9.02
CA ASN A 835 27.11 -9.62 -9.17
C ASN A 835 27.40 -11.10 -9.53
N LYS A 836 26.45 -11.74 -10.23
CA LYS A 836 26.51 -13.09 -10.77
C LYS A 836 25.99 -13.07 -12.21
N THR A 837 26.46 -13.97 -13.06
CA THR A 837 25.94 -14.16 -14.41
C THR A 837 24.57 -14.83 -14.40
N TYR A 838 23.82 -14.75 -15.50
CA TYR A 838 22.57 -15.53 -15.64
C TYR A 838 22.86 -17.03 -15.46
N GLN A 839 24.00 -17.49 -15.98
CA GLN A 839 24.46 -18.87 -15.81
C GLN A 839 24.70 -19.21 -14.34
N GLU A 840 25.42 -18.39 -13.58
CA GLU A 840 25.71 -18.68 -12.16
C GLU A 840 24.44 -18.79 -11.31
N ILE A 841 23.42 -17.97 -11.59
CA ILE A 841 22.13 -18.04 -10.88
C ILE A 841 21.31 -19.23 -11.36
N ALA A 842 21.34 -19.56 -12.67
CA ALA A 842 20.69 -20.73 -13.20
C ALA A 842 21.30 -22.04 -12.65
N LEU A 843 22.62 -22.09 -12.48
CA LEU A 843 23.32 -23.20 -11.84
C LEU A 843 22.99 -23.29 -10.34
N GLU A 844 22.74 -22.16 -9.66
CA GLU A 844 22.26 -22.15 -8.28
C GLU A 844 20.84 -22.73 -8.17
N ALA A 845 19.97 -22.42 -9.13
CA ALA A 845 18.64 -23.02 -9.25
C ALA A 845 18.74 -24.52 -9.52
N LEU A 846 19.58 -24.93 -10.48
CA LEU A 846 19.80 -26.34 -10.81
C LEU A 846 20.37 -27.13 -9.61
N SER A 847 21.18 -26.50 -8.75
CA SER A 847 21.72 -27.12 -7.54
C SER A 847 20.66 -27.53 -6.50
N GLN A 848 19.40 -27.13 -6.68
CA GLN A 848 18.28 -27.53 -5.82
C GLN A 848 17.80 -28.96 -6.11
N HIS A 849 18.07 -29.53 -7.28
CA HIS A 849 17.69 -30.90 -7.69
C HIS A 849 18.58 -31.97 -7.05
N ARG A 850 18.64 -31.98 -5.73
CA ARG A 850 19.57 -32.81 -4.95
C ARG A 850 19.31 -34.29 -5.13
N SER A 851 18.04 -34.69 -5.16
CA SER A 851 17.63 -36.08 -5.38
C SER A 851 18.18 -36.65 -6.69
N GLN A 852 18.51 -35.80 -7.66
CA GLN A 852 19.02 -36.16 -8.99
C GLN A 852 20.54 -36.04 -9.08
N GLY A 853 21.20 -35.77 -7.95
CA GLY A 853 22.64 -35.65 -7.84
C GLY A 853 23.19 -34.26 -8.12
N PHE A 854 22.33 -33.26 -8.34
CA PHE A 854 22.76 -31.87 -8.42
C PHE A 854 23.02 -31.32 -7.01
N GLY A 855 23.95 -30.40 -6.86
CA GLY A 855 24.33 -29.86 -5.56
C GLY A 855 25.34 -28.74 -5.73
N LYS A 856 26.04 -28.35 -4.67
CA LYS A 856 27.01 -27.25 -4.73
C LYS A 856 28.12 -27.48 -5.77
N TRP A 857 28.49 -28.73 -6.04
CA TRP A 857 29.51 -29.09 -7.03
C TRP A 857 29.15 -28.71 -8.48
N VAL A 858 27.87 -28.54 -8.79
CA VAL A 858 27.39 -28.14 -10.14
C VAL A 858 27.83 -26.72 -10.45
N LEU A 859 27.77 -25.82 -9.46
CA LEU A 859 28.32 -24.47 -9.58
C LEU A 859 29.83 -24.52 -9.80
N GLU A 860 30.55 -25.37 -9.05
CA GLU A 860 32.01 -25.47 -9.15
C GLU A 860 32.48 -26.02 -10.50
N LYS A 861 31.73 -26.95 -11.09
CA LYS A 861 32.10 -27.61 -12.35
C LYS A 861 31.73 -26.81 -13.60
N TYR A 862 30.60 -26.10 -13.58
CA TYR A 862 30.01 -25.54 -14.80
C TYR A 862 30.06 -24.01 -14.89
N LYS A 863 30.43 -23.30 -13.82
CA LYS A 863 30.50 -21.82 -13.81
C LYS A 863 31.49 -21.21 -14.82
N ASP A 864 32.54 -21.96 -15.20
CA ASP A 864 33.61 -21.48 -16.07
C ASP A 864 33.39 -21.92 -17.54
N ILE A 865 32.27 -22.58 -17.85
CA ILE A 865 31.95 -23.03 -19.21
C ILE A 865 31.15 -21.96 -19.95
N GLU A 866 31.81 -21.25 -20.86
CA GLU A 866 31.19 -20.20 -21.66
C GLU A 866 30.45 -20.76 -22.90
N GLN A 867 29.22 -21.22 -22.73
CA GLN A 867 28.35 -21.63 -23.85
C GLN A 867 27.11 -20.73 -23.99
N ASN A 868 26.88 -20.16 -25.17
CA ASN A 868 25.63 -19.45 -25.47
C ASN A 868 24.48 -20.43 -25.73
N ILE A 869 23.25 -20.00 -25.43
CA ILE A 869 22.04 -20.79 -25.67
C ILE A 869 21.52 -20.46 -27.06
N ARG A 870 21.23 -21.50 -27.85
CA ARG A 870 20.69 -21.35 -29.20
C ARG A 870 19.31 -21.99 -29.28
N TYR A 871 18.38 -21.32 -29.97
CA TYR A 871 17.04 -21.80 -30.22
C TYR A 871 16.73 -21.78 -31.71
N SER A 872 16.04 -22.82 -32.19
CA SER A 872 15.45 -22.86 -33.53
C SER A 872 13.94 -22.72 -33.45
N LEU A 873 13.34 -22.01 -34.40
CA LEU A 873 11.92 -21.81 -34.53
C LEU A 873 11.27 -23.06 -35.15
N ILE A 874 10.29 -23.64 -34.46
CA ILE A 874 9.54 -24.82 -34.92
C ILE A 874 8.21 -24.43 -35.57
N LYS A 875 7.44 -23.57 -34.91
CA LYS A 875 6.13 -23.09 -35.40
C LYS A 875 5.99 -21.60 -35.15
N SER A 876 5.28 -20.91 -36.04
CA SER A 876 4.83 -19.53 -35.84
C SER A 876 3.40 -19.33 -36.36
N LYS A 877 2.64 -18.44 -35.73
CA LYS A 877 1.30 -18.05 -36.18
C LYS A 877 1.42 -17.25 -37.49
N GLY A 878 0.84 -17.75 -38.58
CA GLY A 878 0.72 -17.00 -39.85
C GLY A 878 1.80 -17.24 -40.93
N VAL A 879 2.71 -18.20 -40.76
CA VAL A 879 3.65 -18.60 -41.82
C VAL A 879 3.32 -20.03 -42.27
N SER A 880 2.72 -20.17 -43.46
CA SER A 880 2.75 -21.44 -44.19
C SER A 880 4.14 -21.62 -44.79
N GLU A 881 4.67 -22.83 -44.71
CA GLU A 881 5.93 -23.30 -45.29
C GLU A 881 6.47 -22.46 -46.47
N SER A 882 7.47 -21.62 -46.24
CA SER A 882 8.36 -21.17 -47.32
C SER A 882 9.75 -20.78 -46.79
N LYS A 883 10.72 -21.61 -47.18
CA LYS A 883 12.20 -21.52 -47.21
C LYS A 883 12.95 -20.49 -46.33
N PRO A 884 14.06 -20.91 -45.69
CA PRO A 884 14.85 -20.06 -44.81
C PRO A 884 15.53 -18.93 -45.58
N ARG A 885 15.14 -17.68 -45.32
CA ARG A 885 15.94 -16.52 -45.72
C ARG A 885 17.02 -16.31 -44.66
N THR A 886 18.26 -16.62 -45.04
CA THR A 886 19.47 -16.13 -44.39
C THR A 886 19.50 -14.60 -44.52
N MET A 887 18.88 -13.91 -43.56
CA MET A 887 19.21 -12.53 -43.27
C MET A 887 19.92 -12.48 -41.93
N VAL A 888 21.20 -12.13 -41.97
CA VAL A 888 22.00 -11.76 -40.81
C VAL A 888 21.46 -10.43 -40.32
N VAL A 889 20.46 -10.48 -39.44
CA VAL A 889 20.04 -9.36 -38.60
C VAL A 889 20.90 -9.45 -37.35
N ARG A 890 21.75 -8.44 -37.11
CA ARG A 890 22.44 -8.26 -35.83
C ARG A 890 21.37 -7.84 -34.82
N ASP A 891 21.34 -8.55 -33.68
CA ASP A 891 20.30 -8.57 -32.64
C ASP A 891 18.95 -9.15 -33.08
N LYS A 892 18.82 -10.48 -33.04
CA LYS A 892 17.57 -11.21 -33.30
C LYS A 892 16.78 -11.40 -32.01
N ASP A 893 15.79 -10.53 -31.79
CA ASP A 893 14.87 -10.62 -30.66
C ASP A 893 13.88 -11.79 -30.79
N PHE A 894 13.47 -12.37 -29.65
CA PHE A 894 12.44 -13.42 -29.57
C PHE A 894 11.08 -12.97 -30.18
N LEU A 895 10.80 -11.66 -30.15
CA LEU A 895 9.61 -11.02 -30.72
C LEU A 895 10.03 -9.81 -31.54
N SER A 896 9.46 -9.66 -32.73
CA SER A 896 9.53 -8.43 -33.51
C SER A 896 8.63 -7.34 -32.93
N LEU A 897 8.90 -6.08 -33.27
CA LEU A 897 8.07 -4.94 -32.87
C LEU A 897 6.60 -5.09 -33.32
N ASN A 898 6.35 -5.69 -34.48
CA ASN A 898 5.01 -5.96 -34.99
C ASN A 898 4.28 -7.01 -34.15
N GLU A 899 4.98 -8.07 -33.72
CA GLU A 899 4.41 -9.10 -32.85
C GLU A 899 4.11 -8.55 -31.45
N LEU A 900 4.97 -7.66 -30.93
CA LEU A 900 4.67 -6.93 -29.68
C LEU A 900 3.39 -6.10 -29.82
N ALA A 901 3.21 -5.39 -30.94
CA ALA A 901 1.99 -4.62 -31.20
C ALA A 901 0.73 -5.50 -31.36
N GLU A 902 0.85 -6.71 -31.92
CA GLU A 902 -0.26 -7.67 -32.03
C GLU A 902 -0.67 -8.23 -30.67
N ILE A 903 0.31 -8.65 -29.84
CA ILE A 903 0.09 -9.09 -28.45
C ILE A 903 -0.69 -8.02 -27.68
N HIS A 904 -0.30 -6.78 -27.86
CA HIS A 904 -0.98 -5.62 -27.31
C HIS A 904 -2.44 -5.45 -27.75
N LYS A 905 -2.70 -5.63 -29.05
CA LYS A 905 -4.03 -5.50 -29.63
C LYS A 905 -4.96 -6.63 -29.17
N GLU A 906 -4.44 -7.86 -29.06
CA GLU A 906 -5.22 -9.01 -28.59
C GLU A 906 -5.56 -8.90 -27.09
N GLU A 907 -4.62 -8.51 -26.22
CA GLU A 907 -4.90 -8.28 -24.80
C GLU A 907 -5.89 -7.12 -24.59
N ARG A 908 -5.77 -6.04 -25.35
CA ARG A 908 -6.73 -4.92 -25.32
C ARG A 908 -8.14 -5.36 -25.73
N LYS A 909 -8.29 -6.15 -26.80
CA LYS A 909 -9.59 -6.72 -27.22
C LYS A 909 -10.18 -7.67 -26.19
N LEU A 910 -9.35 -8.39 -25.44
CA LEU A 910 -9.78 -9.31 -24.39
C LEU A 910 -10.28 -8.57 -23.15
N ILE A 911 -9.69 -7.41 -22.85
CA ILE A 911 -10.19 -6.45 -21.87
C ILE A 911 -11.53 -5.89 -22.37
N GLU A 912 -11.58 -5.34 -23.59
CA GLU A 912 -12.79 -4.74 -24.17
C GLU A 912 -13.98 -5.74 -24.29
N ARG A 913 -13.74 -7.00 -24.66
CA ARG A 913 -14.78 -8.06 -24.71
C ARG A 913 -15.34 -8.47 -23.34
N LYS A 914 -14.60 -8.24 -22.24
CA LYS A 914 -15.14 -8.42 -20.89
C LYS A 914 -16.03 -7.27 -20.43
N PHE A 915 -16.06 -6.15 -21.17
CA PHE A 915 -16.79 -4.93 -20.83
C PHE A 915 -17.93 -4.58 -21.81
N LEU A 916 -18.29 -5.47 -22.75
CA LEU A 916 -19.42 -5.28 -23.65
C LEU A 916 -20.43 -6.43 -23.52
N PRO A 917 -21.71 -6.15 -23.16
CA PRO A 917 -22.78 -7.12 -23.30
C PRO A 917 -22.95 -7.49 -24.78
N SER A 918 -23.28 -8.75 -25.04
CA SER A 918 -23.53 -9.27 -26.38
C SER A 918 -24.82 -8.69 -26.94
N GLY A 919 -24.76 -7.51 -27.57
CA GLY A 919 -25.96 -6.92 -28.19
C GLY A 919 -25.90 -5.44 -28.49
N VAL A 920 -24.81 -4.92 -29.08
CA VAL A 920 -24.86 -3.61 -29.76
C VAL A 920 -24.02 -3.68 -31.04
N ILE A 921 -24.66 -3.31 -32.14
CA ILE A 921 -24.13 -3.29 -33.51
C ILE A 921 -23.03 -2.23 -33.60
N GLY A 922 -21.95 -2.58 -34.30
CA GLY A 922 -20.70 -1.83 -34.31
C GLY A 922 -20.83 -0.43 -34.91
N ILE A 923 -20.14 0.53 -34.29
CA ILE A 923 -19.77 1.80 -34.92
C ILE A 923 -18.24 1.89 -34.88
N ASN A 924 -17.65 1.83 -36.07
CA ASN A 924 -16.24 2.09 -36.36
C ASN A 924 -15.99 3.60 -36.19
N ILE A 925 -15.08 4.01 -35.29
CA ILE A 925 -14.51 5.36 -35.34
C ILE A 925 -13.02 5.28 -35.02
N PHE A 926 -12.20 5.45 -36.05
CA PHE A 926 -11.05 6.36 -36.18
C PHE A 926 -10.38 6.08 -37.55
N PRO A 927 -9.84 7.07 -38.30
CA PRO A 927 -9.05 8.19 -37.78
C PRO A 927 -9.28 9.57 -38.44
N ASN A 928 -8.67 10.59 -37.81
CA ASN A 928 -8.46 11.95 -38.32
C ASN A 928 -8.01 11.98 -39.79
N ARG A 929 -8.70 12.79 -40.62
CA ARG A 929 -8.08 13.65 -41.65
C ARG A 929 -9.03 14.79 -42.03
N ILE A 930 -8.44 15.98 -42.06
CA ILE A 930 -8.98 17.26 -42.52
C ILE A 930 -9.37 17.16 -43.99
N GLY A 931 -10.49 17.78 -44.38
CA GLY A 931 -10.86 18.03 -45.77
C GLY A 931 -12.23 18.69 -45.90
N LEU A 932 -12.22 19.98 -46.22
CA LEU A 932 -13.35 20.79 -46.68
C LEU A 932 -14.13 20.08 -47.81
N LEU A 933 -15.47 20.21 -47.82
CA LEU A 933 -16.28 20.74 -48.94
C LEU A 933 -17.79 20.53 -48.70
N GLU A 934 -18.49 21.67 -48.72
CA GLU A 934 -19.80 21.98 -49.31
C GLU A 934 -20.96 20.96 -49.36
N GLU A 935 -22.09 21.45 -48.82
CA GLU A 935 -23.45 21.43 -49.39
C GLU A 935 -23.92 20.25 -50.27
N ASN A 936 -24.97 19.54 -49.83
CA ASN A 936 -26.37 19.78 -50.25
C ASN A 936 -27.28 18.57 -49.99
N ASN A 937 -28.44 18.88 -49.40
CA ASN A 937 -29.81 18.40 -49.66
C ASN A 937 -30.16 16.90 -49.77
N ASN A 938 -31.26 16.60 -49.05
CA ASN A 938 -32.25 15.52 -49.25
C ASN A 938 -31.71 14.11 -48.96
N THR A 939 -32.21 13.37 -47.96
CA THR A 939 -33.60 13.08 -47.56
C THR A 939 -33.57 12.41 -46.20
#